data_AF-A0A955XHY9-F1
#
_entry.id   AF-A0A955XHY9-F1
#
_cell.length_a   1.000
_cell.length_b   1.000
_cell.length_c   1.000
_cell.angle_alpha   90.00
_cell.angle_beta   90.00
_cell.angle_gamma   90.00
#
_symmetry.space_group_name_H-M   'P 1'
#
loop_
_entity.id
_entity.type
_entity.pdbx_description
1 polymer ?
#
loop_
_entity_poly.entity_id
_entity_poly.type
_entity_poly.pdbx_seq_one_letter_code
_entity_poly.pdbx_strand_id
1 'polypeptide(L)'
;MLDVGLDGAPPPGDARVAEDEGPPPSDGGSTDARGPHDVGAIEGATPNFMGRVMGRVFVRVGPGVDDRAPLPGAEVRLEQDEPRRVGDWVMADGEGRYEIPPHPLGTYRVCARAERLGSVCHPEPVEITEDSPYHARHVELRAWDGALRGRVLLADGTPCTRRSEAFGTTLTAAVTLQAPDGEVLAEGETDADAAFVLTGLPGVGDYRVVADCGGSAGEVDWVIDEADFEPDAAARSVDVLVDNTPPAVGAMTFEAMDGTPLFQGEPGMQVRARVEAADDDGDPLTWRFVEAHGAPMPGDGDGTATFTLPATSAQVVLLAEVSDGRGGYGEARGVLRVTTMRPPVTGHVLDADGLPIEGATVSITRTQVQTDAEGFFRLEPIFDGPFVLRVRADGFAEGRRAFDRGQDGVRFVLRPMTRHAVSVHDEHTLQDEAGLVQLYLPQGILDQGGRGAPQQAEVSLVGYDPRMPARFPGGKMVQMEDGELRAARLFAAADVTVRADGADLDLQGRRRAVLTFPAPPGDERPETLDLMRLDENSGLWVVEGEASLDGDVYRASVDHFSAWSVGIVAGDDEACIRVDVAPELLGQFVLRARVPYAGPPNSGGVVSDEWIPTHPINVVRGLPPFELVYFDILSLTDPTQLIDWRSATSANPAVNGIFYPYIRGNEGCNGWLRIDRVLPREQWLDRILNTTDEAWEYYAMIGYEPGLTLAQWKQMKGFTAQDEAAPVAFYNPQEFGLGRRGVCHSEGSTPADITMACCVAKYGHVGGPVVEALNDTVHDEAVGETVCMEYTPGPGPERMVKFLAFTPEGDLTPTTYFDTSG
;
A
#
# COMPACT_ATOMS: atom_id res chain seq x y z
N MET A 1 19.90 44.61 -25.32
CA MET A 1 20.81 45.56 -24.65
C MET A 1 21.79 44.68 -23.87
N LEU A 2 23.05 44.57 -24.34
CA LEU A 2 24.23 45.32 -23.85
C LEU A 2 24.64 44.93 -22.42
N ASP A 3 25.90 44.76 -21.98
CA ASP A 3 27.26 44.59 -22.58
C ASP A 3 28.28 44.42 -21.40
N VAL A 4 29.51 43.86 -21.48
CA VAL A 4 30.23 42.96 -22.43
C VAL A 4 31.54 42.42 -21.77
N GLY A 5 32.08 41.26 -22.20
CA GLY A 5 33.52 40.92 -22.12
C GLY A 5 33.84 39.51 -21.57
N LEU A 6 34.60 38.59 -22.19
CA LEU A 6 35.84 38.67 -23.01
C LEU A 6 37.02 39.31 -22.23
N ASP A 7 38.25 38.77 -22.13
CA ASP A 7 39.02 37.72 -22.83
C ASP A 7 39.90 36.94 -21.80
N GLY A 8 40.68 35.88 -22.07
CA GLY A 8 41.01 35.11 -23.28
C GLY A 8 42.13 34.08 -23.01
N ALA A 9 42.37 33.15 -23.95
CA ALA A 9 43.48 32.18 -23.95
C ALA A 9 44.74 32.79 -24.66
N PRO A 10 45.87 32.09 -24.97
CA PRO A 10 46.24 30.66 -24.86
C PRO A 10 47.72 30.44 -24.33
N PRO A 11 48.62 29.58 -24.90
CA PRO A 11 48.83 28.15 -24.59
C PRO A 11 50.28 27.82 -24.05
N PRO A 12 51.04 26.76 -24.45
CA PRO A 12 51.67 25.82 -23.49
C PRO A 12 53.22 25.87 -23.43
N GLY A 13 53.84 25.04 -22.55
CA GLY A 13 55.30 24.83 -22.57
C GLY A 13 55.83 23.71 -21.66
N ASP A 14 56.53 22.73 -22.26
CA ASP A 14 57.41 21.77 -21.59
C ASP A 14 58.69 22.44 -21.03
N ALA A 15 59.28 21.88 -19.95
CA ALA A 15 60.63 21.26 -19.97
C ALA A 15 61.35 21.16 -18.59
N ARG A 16 61.88 19.95 -18.31
CA ARG A 16 63.16 19.61 -17.61
C ARG A 16 63.32 20.00 -16.13
N VAL A 17 63.42 19.04 -15.19
CA VAL A 17 64.55 18.11 -14.90
C VAL A 17 65.74 18.78 -14.18
N ALA A 18 65.98 18.34 -12.94
CA ALA A 18 67.28 18.29 -12.27
C ALA A 18 67.27 17.07 -11.31
N GLU A 19 68.37 16.33 -11.27
CA GLU A 19 68.56 15.07 -10.52
C GLU A 19 69.39 15.34 -9.25
N ASP A 20 69.23 14.54 -8.18
CA ASP A 20 70.38 13.98 -7.44
C ASP A 20 70.04 12.73 -6.59
N GLU A 21 71.06 11.91 -6.34
CA GLU A 21 71.16 10.54 -5.76
C GLU A 21 70.37 10.22 -4.45
N GLY A 22 69.99 8.98 -4.07
CA GLY A 22 70.38 7.60 -4.47
C GLY A 22 69.51 6.46 -3.85
N PRO A 23 70.03 5.24 -3.55
CA PRO A 23 69.57 3.94 -4.13
C PRO A 23 68.51 3.06 -3.37
N PRO A 24 68.02 1.93 -3.97
CA PRO A 24 66.76 1.21 -3.63
C PRO A 24 67.01 -0.18 -2.93
N PRO A 25 66.08 -1.18 -2.87
CA PRO A 25 64.64 -1.25 -3.20
C PRO A 25 63.72 -1.87 -2.11
N SER A 26 62.39 -1.72 -2.28
CA SER A 26 61.40 -2.71 -1.84
C SER A 26 60.18 -2.67 -2.75
N ASP A 27 59.76 -3.80 -3.30
CA ASP A 27 58.70 -3.90 -4.31
C ASP A 27 57.34 -3.37 -3.82
N GLY A 28 56.61 -2.67 -4.71
CA GLY A 28 55.35 -2.01 -4.36
C GLY A 28 54.63 -1.28 -5.50
N GLY A 29 54.76 -1.75 -6.75
CA GLY A 29 53.74 -1.52 -7.77
C GLY A 29 52.77 -2.71 -7.81
N SER A 30 51.57 -2.64 -8.37
CA SER A 30 50.90 -1.55 -9.07
C SER A 30 49.38 -1.75 -8.96
N THR A 31 48.63 -0.76 -9.42
CA THR A 31 47.20 -0.79 -9.74
C THR A 31 46.64 -2.15 -10.16
N ASP A 32 45.50 -2.55 -9.59
CA ASP A 32 44.47 -3.23 -10.38
C ASP A 32 43.07 -3.10 -9.78
N ALA A 33 42.06 -3.00 -10.63
CA ALA A 33 40.67 -2.90 -10.22
C ALA A 33 40.03 -4.30 -10.07
N ARG A 34 39.43 -4.57 -8.91
CA ARG A 34 38.50 -5.68 -8.63
C ARG A 34 37.46 -5.07 -7.67
N GLY A 35 36.17 -5.18 -7.91
CA GLY A 35 35.41 -6.45 -7.92
C GLY A 35 34.84 -6.64 -6.50
N PRO A 36 33.55 -7.00 -6.32
CA PRO A 36 33.00 -7.18 -4.97
C PRO A 36 33.82 -8.22 -4.21
N HIS A 37 33.98 -8.02 -2.91
CA HIS A 37 34.89 -8.82 -2.09
C HIS A 37 34.49 -10.30 -2.11
N ASP A 38 35.34 -11.10 -2.76
CA ASP A 38 35.38 -12.54 -2.64
C ASP A 38 35.73 -12.87 -1.18
N VAL A 39 34.74 -13.27 -0.38
CA VAL A 39 34.93 -13.67 1.02
C VAL A 39 35.67 -15.00 0.98
N GLY A 40 36.99 -14.95 1.15
CA GLY A 40 37.84 -16.13 1.11
C GLY A 40 37.34 -17.17 2.10
N ALA A 41 36.83 -18.30 1.58
CA ALA A 41 36.30 -19.39 2.38
C ALA A 41 37.33 -19.83 3.43
N ILE A 42 36.93 -19.79 4.70
CA ILE A 42 37.71 -20.37 5.80
C ILE A 42 37.50 -21.89 5.73
N GLU A 43 38.23 -22.56 4.84
CA GLU A 43 38.33 -24.02 4.86
C GLU A 43 38.91 -24.46 6.22
N GLY A 44 38.10 -25.15 7.03
CA GLY A 44 38.58 -25.86 8.22
C GLY A 44 37.92 -25.52 9.55
N ALA A 45 36.93 -24.64 9.60
CA ALA A 45 36.07 -24.48 10.77
C ALA A 45 34.59 -24.55 10.36
N THR A 46 33.96 -25.70 10.57
CA THR A 46 32.50 -25.72 10.80
C THR A 46 32.22 -24.77 11.95
N PRO A 47 31.41 -23.71 11.79
CA PRO A 47 31.05 -22.85 12.90
C PRO A 47 30.37 -23.73 13.95
N ASN A 48 30.86 -23.68 15.18
CA ASN A 48 30.33 -24.54 16.24
C ASN A 48 29.04 -23.89 16.75
N PHE A 49 27.93 -24.11 16.03
CA PHE A 49 26.63 -23.52 16.34
C PHE A 49 26.01 -24.07 17.64
N MET A 50 26.54 -25.17 18.18
CA MET A 50 26.03 -25.86 19.36
C MET A 50 26.11 -25.00 20.64
N GLY A 51 24.99 -24.94 21.37
CA GLY A 51 24.95 -24.36 22.71
C GLY A 51 24.75 -22.85 22.78
N ARG A 52 24.04 -22.22 21.83
CA ARG A 52 23.53 -20.85 22.02
C ARG A 52 22.39 -20.85 23.05
N VAL A 53 22.29 -19.80 23.86
CA VAL A 53 21.21 -19.68 24.86
C VAL A 53 20.55 -18.31 24.77
N MET A 54 19.27 -18.29 24.41
CA MET A 54 18.50 -17.08 24.11
C MET A 54 17.23 -16.99 24.98
N GLY A 55 16.58 -15.83 24.95
CA GLY A 55 15.27 -15.64 25.56
C GLY A 55 14.95 -14.17 25.79
N ARG A 56 14.09 -13.90 26.76
CA ARG A 56 13.78 -12.52 27.22
C ARG A 56 13.94 -12.40 28.74
N VAL A 57 14.41 -11.25 29.20
CA VAL A 57 14.30 -10.83 30.60
C VAL A 57 13.03 -10.02 30.77
N PHE A 58 12.25 -10.37 31.78
CA PHE A 58 11.05 -9.67 32.16
C PHE A 58 11.15 -9.21 33.62
N VAL A 59 10.45 -8.13 33.95
CA VAL A 59 10.10 -7.81 35.34
C VAL A 59 8.63 -8.12 35.59
N ARG A 60 8.35 -8.87 36.67
CA ARG A 60 6.99 -9.03 37.21
C ARG A 60 6.60 -7.74 37.93
N VAL A 61 5.52 -7.12 37.45
CA VAL A 61 4.94 -5.88 37.95
C VAL A 61 3.52 -6.08 38.51
N GLY A 62 3.17 -7.31 38.88
CA GLY A 62 1.86 -7.63 39.45
C GLY A 62 1.61 -9.13 39.61
N PRO A 63 0.42 -9.50 40.11
CA PRO A 63 0.06 -10.88 40.42
C PRO A 63 -0.39 -11.68 39.20
N GLY A 64 -0.77 -11.03 38.09
CA GLY A 64 -1.18 -11.67 36.85
C GLY A 64 -0.04 -12.35 36.10
N VAL A 65 -0.40 -13.13 35.07
CA VAL A 65 0.58 -13.62 34.08
C VAL A 65 0.93 -12.51 33.09
N ASP A 66 -0.06 -11.69 32.73
CA ASP A 66 0.05 -10.51 31.86
C ASP A 66 0.74 -9.31 32.53
N ASP A 67 1.00 -9.37 33.85
CA ASP A 67 1.77 -8.35 34.58
C ASP A 67 3.29 -8.60 34.49
N ARG A 68 3.75 -8.96 33.29
CA ARG A 68 5.17 -9.03 32.91
C ARG A 68 5.45 -7.94 31.90
N ALA A 69 6.47 -7.13 32.16
CA ALA A 69 7.00 -6.20 31.18
C ALA A 69 8.38 -6.66 30.70
N PRO A 70 8.73 -6.46 29.42
CA PRO A 70 10.12 -6.51 28.97
C PRO A 70 11.02 -5.64 29.85
N LEU A 71 12.27 -6.05 30.04
CA LEU A 71 13.24 -5.26 30.79
C LEU A 71 14.49 -4.96 29.92
N PRO A 72 14.47 -3.85 29.16
CA PRO A 72 15.63 -3.38 28.41
C PRO A 72 16.87 -3.20 29.30
N GLY A 73 18.04 -3.46 28.74
CA GLY A 73 19.32 -3.24 29.44
C GLY A 73 19.61 -4.19 30.60
N ALA A 74 18.79 -5.23 30.83
CA ALA A 74 19.12 -6.27 31.81
C ALA A 74 20.34 -7.09 31.36
N GLU A 75 21.21 -7.47 32.29
CA GLU A 75 22.39 -8.31 32.01
C GLU A 75 22.06 -9.79 32.24
N VAL A 76 22.42 -10.67 31.29
CA VAL A 76 22.19 -12.12 31.35
C VAL A 76 23.48 -12.91 31.12
N ARG A 77 23.67 -14.04 31.82
CA ARG A 77 24.80 -14.95 31.65
C ARG A 77 24.46 -16.41 31.98
N LEU A 78 25.39 -17.31 31.64
CA LEU A 78 25.38 -18.71 32.09
C LEU A 78 26.26 -18.92 33.32
N GLU A 79 25.76 -19.69 34.30
CA GLU A 79 26.52 -20.17 35.46
C GLU A 79 26.44 -21.70 35.58
N GLN A 80 27.58 -22.37 35.64
CA GLN A 80 27.72 -23.80 35.94
C GLN A 80 28.40 -23.96 37.30
N ASP A 81 27.89 -24.88 38.13
CA ASP A 81 28.37 -25.06 39.50
C ASP A 81 29.62 -25.96 39.59
N GLU A 82 29.67 -27.07 38.83
CA GLU A 82 30.82 -28.00 38.80
C GLU A 82 31.20 -28.44 37.37
N PRO A 83 32.45 -28.19 36.90
CA PRO A 83 33.39 -27.23 37.47
C PRO A 83 32.80 -25.81 37.40
N ARG A 84 33.11 -24.95 38.37
CA ARG A 84 32.54 -23.59 38.39
C ARG A 84 32.95 -22.82 37.13
N ARG A 85 32.02 -22.59 36.21
CA ARG A 85 32.17 -21.74 35.01
C ARG A 85 31.12 -20.65 35.06
N VAL A 86 31.51 -19.46 34.66
CA VAL A 86 30.64 -18.29 34.57
C VAL A 86 30.94 -17.65 33.22
N GLY A 87 29.93 -17.52 32.37
CA GLY A 87 30.04 -16.83 31.10
C GLY A 87 30.11 -15.31 31.29
N ASP A 88 30.49 -14.62 30.22
CA ASP A 88 30.39 -13.15 30.17
C ASP A 88 28.92 -12.70 30.22
N TRP A 89 28.71 -11.45 30.64
CA TRP A 89 27.39 -10.82 30.61
C TRP A 89 27.04 -10.37 29.20
N VAL A 90 25.82 -10.66 28.76
CA VAL A 90 25.20 -10.11 27.56
C VAL A 90 24.09 -9.16 27.99
N MET A 91 23.98 -8.01 27.33
CA MET A 91 22.89 -7.06 27.54
C MET A 91 21.64 -7.50 26.79
N ALA A 92 20.48 -7.36 27.42
CA ALA A 92 19.19 -7.48 26.77
C ALA A 92 18.87 -6.23 25.94
N ASP A 93 18.24 -6.43 24.76
CA ASP A 93 17.82 -5.36 23.85
C ASP A 93 16.57 -4.60 24.34
N GLY A 94 16.06 -3.67 23.52
CA GLY A 94 14.85 -2.88 23.80
C GLY A 94 13.56 -3.69 23.97
N GLU A 95 13.53 -4.98 23.65
CA GLU A 95 12.40 -5.90 23.91
C GLU A 95 12.74 -6.90 25.04
N GLY A 96 13.80 -6.63 25.80
CA GLY A 96 14.35 -7.52 26.81
C GLY A 96 14.95 -8.81 26.22
N ARG A 97 15.10 -8.94 24.89
CA ARG A 97 15.67 -10.15 24.26
C ARG A 97 17.17 -10.20 24.49
N TYR A 98 17.69 -11.40 24.74
CA TYR A 98 19.13 -11.65 24.85
C TYR A 98 19.51 -12.91 24.07
N GLU A 99 20.75 -12.97 23.58
CA GLU A 99 21.36 -14.18 23.04
C GLU A 99 22.80 -14.33 23.57
N ILE A 100 23.06 -15.44 24.25
CA ILE A 100 24.39 -15.85 24.68
C ILE A 100 25.01 -16.72 23.56
N PRO A 101 26.17 -16.34 23.00
CA PRO A 101 26.86 -17.09 21.95
C PRO A 101 27.20 -18.55 22.35
N PRO A 102 27.59 -19.40 21.37
CA PRO A 102 27.86 -20.82 21.60
C PRO A 102 28.76 -21.09 22.81
N HIS A 103 28.26 -21.91 23.74
CA HIS A 103 28.95 -22.20 24.99
C HIS A 103 29.37 -23.69 25.07
N PRO A 104 30.43 -24.05 25.82
CA PRO A 104 30.88 -25.45 25.90
C PRO A 104 29.81 -26.40 26.45
N LEU A 105 29.89 -27.67 26.08
CA LEU A 105 28.98 -28.72 26.56
C LEU A 105 28.90 -28.76 28.09
N GLY A 106 27.68 -28.96 28.61
CA GLY A 106 27.39 -29.13 30.03
C GLY A 106 26.08 -28.49 30.48
N THR A 107 25.78 -28.65 31.77
CA THR A 107 24.58 -28.10 32.41
C THR A 107 24.87 -26.71 32.99
N TYR A 108 24.03 -25.73 32.67
CA TYR A 108 24.16 -24.32 33.08
C TYR A 108 22.84 -23.76 33.59
N ARG A 109 22.89 -22.86 34.58
CA ARG A 109 21.77 -22.01 34.99
C ARG A 109 21.87 -20.68 34.25
N VAL A 110 20.75 -20.21 33.70
CA VAL A 110 20.66 -18.86 33.12
C VAL A 110 20.37 -17.88 34.24
N CYS A 111 21.21 -16.86 34.41
CA CYS A 111 21.08 -15.88 35.47
C CYS A 111 21.01 -14.47 34.87
N ALA A 112 20.00 -13.69 35.27
CA ALA A 112 19.85 -12.30 34.92
C ALA A 112 20.07 -11.38 36.13
N ARG A 113 20.36 -10.11 35.86
CA ARG A 113 20.32 -9.01 36.83
C ARG A 113 19.94 -7.70 36.16
N ALA A 114 19.43 -6.78 36.94
CA ALA A 114 19.26 -5.38 36.56
C ALA A 114 19.56 -4.50 37.78
N GLU A 115 19.72 -3.19 37.58
CA GLU A 115 19.92 -2.28 38.71
C GLU A 115 18.73 -2.37 39.67
N ARG A 116 19.01 -2.39 40.98
CA ARG A 116 18.03 -2.41 42.09
C ARG A 116 17.11 -3.64 42.17
N LEU A 117 16.99 -4.46 41.13
CA LEU A 117 16.25 -5.73 41.14
C LEU A 117 17.08 -6.92 41.66
N GLY A 118 18.41 -6.75 41.80
CA GLY A 118 19.32 -7.82 42.21
C GLY A 118 19.58 -8.82 41.08
N SER A 119 19.94 -10.06 41.43
CA SER A 119 20.19 -11.13 40.45
C SER A 119 19.41 -12.39 40.78
N VAL A 120 18.81 -12.99 39.74
CA VAL A 120 18.00 -14.20 39.83
C VAL A 120 18.48 -15.18 38.76
N CYS A 121 18.60 -16.45 39.14
CA CYS A 121 18.83 -17.54 38.19
C CYS A 121 17.52 -18.30 37.94
N HIS A 122 17.28 -18.68 36.70
CA HIS A 122 16.18 -19.56 36.33
C HIS A 122 16.29 -20.88 37.13
N PRO A 123 15.18 -21.40 37.71
CA PRO A 123 15.23 -22.59 38.56
C PRO A 123 15.62 -23.86 37.79
N GLU A 124 15.25 -23.94 36.51
CA GLU A 124 15.58 -25.06 35.63
C GLU A 124 16.81 -24.73 34.78
N PRO A 125 17.84 -25.58 34.74
CA PRO A 125 19.00 -25.35 33.91
C PRO A 125 18.72 -25.57 32.41
N VAL A 126 19.68 -25.18 31.58
CA VAL A 126 19.86 -25.63 30.19
C VAL A 126 20.97 -26.68 30.15
N GLU A 127 20.82 -27.69 29.30
CA GLU A 127 21.80 -28.76 29.12
C GLU A 127 22.34 -28.74 27.69
N ILE A 128 23.53 -28.16 27.52
CA ILE A 128 24.18 -28.02 26.23
C ILE A 128 24.83 -29.35 25.87
N THR A 129 24.29 -30.02 24.85
CA THR A 129 24.74 -31.31 24.30
C THR A 129 25.27 -31.17 22.87
N GLU A 130 25.84 -32.24 22.32
CA GLU A 130 26.33 -32.28 20.92
C GLU A 130 25.20 -32.15 19.89
N ASP A 131 23.95 -32.36 20.30
CA ASP A 131 22.75 -32.32 19.44
C ASP A 131 21.85 -31.09 19.73
N SER A 132 22.33 -30.11 20.53
CA SER A 132 21.53 -28.95 20.93
C SER A 132 22.08 -27.63 20.36
N PRO A 133 21.58 -27.17 19.19
CA PRO A 133 22.03 -25.92 18.59
C PRO A 133 21.59 -24.69 19.41
N TYR A 134 20.36 -24.68 19.93
CA TYR A 134 19.79 -23.54 20.66
C TYR A 134 19.04 -23.98 21.91
N HIS A 135 19.12 -23.17 22.97
CA HIS A 135 18.25 -23.26 24.14
C HIS A 135 17.53 -21.94 24.38
N ALA A 136 16.26 -22.03 24.79
CA ALA A 136 15.49 -20.88 25.23
C ALA A 136 15.24 -20.89 26.74
N ARG A 137 15.45 -19.76 27.42
CA ARG A 137 14.99 -19.50 28.79
C ARG A 137 14.61 -18.05 28.99
N HIS A 138 13.40 -17.81 29.49
CA HIS A 138 13.05 -16.51 30.05
C HIS A 138 13.60 -16.38 31.47
N VAL A 139 13.97 -15.17 31.88
CA VAL A 139 14.31 -14.88 33.28
C VAL A 139 13.39 -13.80 33.81
N GLU A 140 12.68 -14.09 34.89
CA GLU A 140 11.76 -13.17 35.54
C GLU A 140 12.43 -12.57 36.79
N LEU A 141 12.60 -11.25 36.79
CA LEU A 141 12.97 -10.46 37.96
C LEU A 141 11.70 -9.96 38.68
N ARG A 142 11.80 -9.67 39.97
CA ARG A 142 10.70 -9.13 40.79
C ARG A 142 11.05 -7.75 41.31
N ALA A 143 10.16 -6.78 41.10
CA ALA A 143 10.29 -5.44 41.67
C ALA A 143 9.81 -5.43 43.13
N TRP A 144 10.73 -5.68 44.08
CA TRP A 144 10.42 -5.74 45.51
C TRP A 144 10.12 -4.38 46.15
N ASP A 145 10.67 -3.31 45.57
CA ASP A 145 10.52 -1.93 46.05
C ASP A 145 9.50 -1.13 45.21
N GLY A 146 8.42 -1.80 44.79
CA GLY A 146 7.38 -1.24 43.92
C GLY A 146 7.82 -1.07 42.46
N ALA A 147 6.84 -0.85 41.58
CA ALA A 147 7.05 -0.57 40.15
C ALA A 147 5.98 0.37 39.60
N LEU A 148 6.38 1.18 38.63
CA LEU A 148 5.52 2.06 37.84
C LEU A 148 5.60 1.62 36.38
N ARG A 149 4.46 1.54 35.68
CA ARG A 149 4.41 1.27 34.24
C ARG A 149 3.73 2.39 33.46
N GLY A 150 3.86 2.38 32.14
CA GLY A 150 3.23 3.38 31.29
C GLY A 150 3.63 3.25 29.83
N ARG A 151 3.19 4.21 29.01
CA ARG A 151 3.69 4.41 27.65
C ARG A 151 4.10 5.85 27.41
N VAL A 152 5.00 6.07 26.47
CA VAL A 152 5.33 7.41 25.95
C VAL A 152 4.65 7.58 24.61
N LEU A 153 3.76 8.56 24.49
CA LEU A 153 2.99 8.83 23.28
C LEU A 153 3.22 10.28 22.83
N LEU A 154 3.12 10.50 21.52
CA LEU A 154 3.02 11.83 20.89
C LEU A 154 1.63 12.45 21.14
N ALA A 155 1.46 13.71 20.78
CA ALA A 155 0.25 14.49 21.07
C ALA A 155 -1.02 13.94 20.39
N ASP A 156 -0.86 13.25 19.26
CA ASP A 156 -1.91 12.54 18.51
C ASP A 156 -2.22 11.13 19.08
N GLY A 157 -1.44 10.66 20.06
CA GLY A 157 -1.49 9.32 20.61
C GLY A 157 -0.65 8.28 19.86
N THR A 158 0.19 8.67 18.91
CA THR A 158 1.15 7.78 18.26
C THR A 158 2.23 7.33 19.26
N PRO A 159 2.56 6.03 19.37
CA PRO A 159 3.64 5.55 20.24
C PRO A 159 4.98 6.20 19.88
N CYS A 160 5.69 6.74 20.88
CA CYS A 160 6.94 7.47 20.67
C CYS A 160 8.13 6.49 20.60
N THR A 161 8.19 5.75 19.51
CA THR A 161 9.17 4.70 19.23
C THR A 161 9.35 4.54 17.73
N ARG A 162 10.57 4.22 17.27
CA ARG A 162 10.84 3.95 15.85
C ARG A 162 11.91 2.88 15.73
N ARG A 163 11.62 1.82 14.98
CA ARG A 163 12.62 0.87 14.50
C ARG A 163 12.45 0.69 12.99
N SER A 164 13.49 1.00 12.23
CA SER A 164 13.52 0.72 10.79
C SER A 164 14.91 0.26 10.37
N GLU A 165 15.01 -1.03 10.03
CA GLU A 165 16.26 -1.65 9.62
C GLU A 165 16.76 -1.14 8.26
N ALA A 166 15.84 -0.84 7.33
CA ALA A 166 16.17 -0.29 6.02
C ALA A 166 16.97 1.02 6.13
N PHE A 167 16.75 1.78 7.20
CA PHE A 167 17.45 3.02 7.51
C PHE A 167 18.44 2.88 8.68
N GLY A 168 18.53 1.72 9.34
CA GLY A 168 19.27 1.55 10.59
C GLY A 168 18.80 2.48 11.72
N THR A 169 17.55 2.94 11.67
CA THR A 169 16.97 3.92 12.61
C THR A 169 16.41 3.20 13.83
N THR A 170 16.82 3.63 15.02
CA THR A 170 16.28 3.16 16.30
C THR A 170 16.06 4.36 17.20
N LEU A 171 14.84 4.48 17.75
CA LEU A 171 14.43 5.44 18.76
C LEU A 171 13.62 4.69 19.82
N THR A 172 14.09 4.76 21.05
CA THR A 172 13.35 4.48 22.29
C THR A 172 13.25 5.80 23.06
N ALA A 173 12.18 6.01 23.83
CA ALA A 173 12.09 7.14 24.73
C ALA A 173 12.78 6.80 26.07
N ALA A 174 13.60 7.71 26.57
CA ALA A 174 14.21 7.60 27.88
C ALA A 174 13.25 8.16 28.95
N VAL A 175 12.93 7.36 29.97
CA VAL A 175 11.94 7.71 30.99
C VAL A 175 12.60 7.77 32.36
N THR A 176 12.35 8.85 33.10
CA THR A 176 12.90 9.08 34.43
C THR A 176 11.79 9.41 35.43
N LEU A 177 11.94 8.93 36.67
CA LEU A 177 11.19 9.41 37.82
C LEU A 177 12.07 10.41 38.56
N GLN A 178 11.58 11.64 38.74
CA GLN A 178 12.31 12.75 39.32
C GLN A 178 11.65 13.24 40.62
N ALA A 179 12.50 13.68 41.56
CA ALA A 179 12.07 14.45 42.72
C ALA A 179 11.59 15.87 42.33
N PRO A 180 10.84 16.58 43.19
CA PRO A 180 10.38 17.95 42.91
C PRO A 180 11.48 19.00 42.70
N ASP A 181 12.75 18.69 43.00
CA ASP A 181 13.93 19.53 42.74
C ASP A 181 14.71 19.10 41.48
N GLY A 182 14.27 18.06 40.77
CA GLY A 182 14.86 17.55 39.54
C GLY A 182 15.91 16.43 39.73
N GLU A 183 16.11 15.91 40.95
CA GLU A 183 16.96 14.71 41.13
C GLU A 183 16.33 13.49 40.45
N VAL A 184 17.04 12.85 39.52
CA VAL A 184 16.62 11.58 38.90
C VAL A 184 16.77 10.46 39.91
N LEU A 185 15.64 9.86 40.30
CA LEU A 185 15.57 8.81 41.30
C LEU A 185 15.49 7.42 40.67
N ALA A 186 14.79 7.25 39.55
CA ALA A 186 14.77 6.01 38.77
C ALA A 186 14.80 6.33 37.28
N GLU A 187 15.33 5.41 36.47
CA GLU A 187 15.46 5.54 35.02
C GLU A 187 15.10 4.23 34.31
N GLY A 188 14.73 4.32 33.05
CA GLY A 188 14.40 3.21 32.17
C GLY A 188 14.20 3.70 30.72
N GLU A 189 13.99 2.77 29.81
CA GLU A 189 13.69 3.07 28.40
C GLU A 189 12.39 2.39 27.99
N THR A 190 11.76 2.90 26.92
CA THR A 190 10.60 2.24 26.32
C THR A 190 10.98 1.07 25.42
N ASP A 191 10.09 0.09 25.34
CA ASP A 191 10.15 -0.99 24.35
C ASP A 191 9.60 -0.59 22.96
N ALA A 192 9.41 -1.60 22.10
CA ALA A 192 8.91 -1.45 20.73
C ALA A 192 7.43 -0.99 20.64
N ASP A 193 6.65 -1.08 21.73
CA ASP A 193 5.28 -0.58 21.84
C ASP A 193 5.22 0.80 22.53
N ALA A 194 6.39 1.43 22.71
CA ALA A 194 6.64 2.62 23.52
C ALA A 194 6.24 2.47 25.00
N ALA A 195 6.16 1.23 25.52
CA ALA A 195 5.84 0.96 26.91
C ALA A 195 7.10 0.93 27.78
N PHE A 196 7.01 1.45 29.01
CA PHE A 196 8.12 1.48 29.97
C PHE A 196 7.72 0.90 31.31
N VAL A 197 8.73 0.46 32.08
CA VAL A 197 8.61 0.18 33.51
C VAL A 197 9.78 0.81 34.26
N LEU A 198 9.46 1.59 35.30
CA LEU A 198 10.43 2.05 36.29
C LEU A 198 10.33 1.17 37.54
N THR A 199 11.47 0.73 38.07
CA THR A 199 11.56 -0.16 39.23
C THR A 199 12.52 0.41 40.27
N GLY A 200 12.45 -0.10 41.51
CA GLY A 200 13.25 0.47 42.60
C GLY A 200 12.77 1.88 42.96
N LEU A 201 11.46 2.03 43.12
CA LEU A 201 10.82 3.32 43.35
C LEU A 201 11.31 3.93 44.68
N PRO A 202 11.43 5.27 44.76
CA PRO A 202 11.57 5.96 46.04
C PRO A 202 10.30 5.75 46.87
N GLY A 203 10.39 5.91 48.20
CA GLY A 203 9.24 5.78 49.09
C GLY A 203 8.12 6.81 48.83
N VAL A 204 7.06 6.75 49.64
CA VAL A 204 5.86 7.60 49.46
C VAL A 204 6.17 9.10 49.35
N GLY A 205 5.55 9.78 48.38
CA GLY A 205 5.81 11.19 48.09
C GLY A 205 5.24 11.67 46.76
N ASP A 206 5.43 12.97 46.50
CA ASP A 206 5.11 13.63 45.24
C ASP A 206 6.35 13.64 44.34
N TYR A 207 6.19 13.15 43.10
CA TYR A 207 7.25 12.96 42.11
C TYR A 207 6.78 13.46 40.73
N ARG A 208 7.67 13.35 39.75
CA ARG A 208 7.37 13.61 38.34
C ARG A 208 7.92 12.49 37.47
N VAL A 209 7.13 12.03 36.51
CA VAL A 209 7.62 11.17 35.43
C VAL A 209 7.93 12.07 34.25
N VAL A 210 9.15 11.99 33.74
CA VAL A 210 9.62 12.76 32.57
C VAL A 210 10.11 11.78 31.53
N ALA A 211 9.60 11.89 30.31
CA ALA A 211 10.06 11.12 29.16
C ALA A 211 10.71 12.06 28.13
N ASP A 212 11.93 11.77 27.69
CA ASP A 212 12.54 12.34 26.49
C ASP A 212 12.37 11.36 25.33
N CYS A 213 11.82 11.84 24.22
CA CYS A 213 11.67 11.08 22.99
C CYS A 213 12.20 11.92 21.83
N GLY A 214 13.33 11.51 21.27
CA GLY A 214 13.90 12.16 20.08
C GLY A 214 14.28 13.62 20.27
N GLY A 215 14.52 14.09 21.50
CA GLY A 215 14.83 15.49 21.81
C GLY A 215 13.62 16.37 22.16
N SER A 216 12.41 15.80 22.18
CA SER A 216 11.22 16.41 22.79
C SER A 216 10.90 15.75 24.13
N ALA A 217 10.42 16.53 25.10
CA ALA A 217 10.12 16.01 26.44
C ALA A 217 8.64 16.15 26.80
N GLY A 218 8.09 15.12 27.44
CA GLY A 218 6.79 15.12 28.10
C GLY A 218 6.94 14.92 29.61
N GLU A 219 6.08 15.54 30.42
CA GLU A 219 6.09 15.36 31.87
C GLU A 219 4.69 15.18 32.47
N VAL A 220 4.60 14.39 33.54
CA VAL A 220 3.38 14.20 34.33
C VAL A 220 3.72 14.13 35.82
N ASP A 221 3.05 14.94 36.63
CA ASP A 221 3.17 14.88 38.09
C ASP A 221 2.54 13.57 38.60
N TRP A 222 3.24 12.85 39.46
CA TRP A 222 2.89 11.51 39.91
C TRP A 222 3.06 11.36 41.43
N VAL A 223 2.03 10.87 42.11
CA VAL A 223 2.07 10.61 43.56
C VAL A 223 2.29 9.13 43.80
N ILE A 224 3.29 8.77 44.59
CA ILE A 224 3.56 7.41 45.08
C ILE A 224 3.01 7.29 46.51
N ASP A 225 2.21 6.26 46.77
CA ASP A 225 1.54 6.03 48.06
C ASP A 225 1.82 4.63 48.64
N GLU A 226 1.30 4.35 49.84
CA GLU A 226 1.61 3.10 50.56
C GLU A 226 1.15 1.83 49.80
N ALA A 227 0.18 1.93 48.89
CA ALA A 227 -0.32 0.80 48.11
C ALA A 227 0.65 0.34 47.01
N ASP A 228 1.56 1.20 46.53
CA ASP A 228 2.57 0.84 45.53
C ASP A 228 3.63 -0.15 46.06
N PHE A 229 3.70 -0.31 47.38
CA PHE A 229 4.64 -1.20 48.07
C PHE A 229 3.95 -2.41 48.73
N GLU A 230 2.66 -2.63 48.50
CA GLU A 230 2.01 -3.84 49.00
C GLU A 230 2.58 -5.09 48.29
N PRO A 231 2.80 -6.22 49.01
CA PRO A 231 3.30 -7.45 48.38
C PRO A 231 2.39 -7.94 47.25
N ASP A 232 2.99 -8.21 46.09
CA ASP A 232 2.30 -8.58 44.84
C ASP A 232 1.28 -7.52 44.35
N ALA A 233 1.44 -6.23 44.72
CA ALA A 233 0.69 -5.13 44.13
C ALA A 233 0.91 -5.03 42.62
N ALA A 234 -0.15 -4.71 41.88
CA ALA A 234 -0.05 -4.43 40.44
C ALA A 234 0.43 -2.98 40.24
N ALA A 235 1.50 -2.80 39.47
CA ALA A 235 2.03 -1.51 39.10
C ALA A 235 0.93 -0.64 38.47
N ARG A 236 0.71 0.51 39.08
CA ARG A 236 -0.14 1.57 38.52
C ARG A 236 0.47 2.04 37.20
N SER A 237 -0.40 2.49 36.29
CA SER A 237 -0.02 2.89 34.94
C SER A 237 -0.18 4.40 34.76
N VAL A 238 0.78 5.03 34.08
CA VAL A 238 0.69 6.44 33.66
C VAL A 238 1.27 6.60 32.25
N ASP A 239 0.46 7.06 31.31
CA ASP A 239 0.96 7.42 29.98
C ASP A 239 1.50 8.85 30.00
N VAL A 240 2.68 9.07 29.42
CA VAL A 240 3.34 10.37 29.29
C VAL A 240 3.10 10.87 27.86
N LEU A 241 2.53 12.07 27.73
CA LEU A 241 2.34 12.72 26.44
C LEU A 241 3.49 13.69 26.17
N VAL A 242 4.13 13.55 25.01
CA VAL A 242 5.12 14.47 24.45
C VAL A 242 4.38 15.45 23.52
N ASP A 243 4.59 16.75 23.71
CA ASP A 243 3.93 17.82 22.94
C ASP A 243 4.59 17.99 21.55
N ASN A 244 4.36 17.00 20.69
CA ASN A 244 4.84 16.92 19.30
C ASN A 244 3.90 16.00 18.48
N THR A 245 3.70 16.29 17.19
CA THR A 245 2.86 15.52 16.26
C THR A 245 3.76 14.87 15.18
N PRO A 246 3.55 13.60 14.80
CA PRO A 246 4.39 12.98 13.77
C PRO A 246 4.07 13.53 12.36
N PRO A 247 5.06 13.58 11.45
CA PRO A 247 4.86 14.11 10.11
C PRO A 247 3.87 13.29 9.28
N ALA A 248 2.90 13.98 8.69
CA ALA A 248 1.92 13.41 7.77
C ALA A 248 2.55 13.17 6.39
N VAL A 249 3.01 11.93 6.16
CA VAL A 249 3.67 11.52 4.91
C VAL A 249 2.69 10.95 3.87
N GLY A 250 2.76 11.47 2.65
CA GLY A 250 2.01 11.02 1.48
C GLY A 250 2.74 9.93 0.67
N ALA A 251 2.07 9.41 -0.36
CA ALA A 251 2.64 8.36 -1.20
C ALA A 251 3.81 8.85 -2.08
N MET A 252 4.78 7.96 -2.35
CA MET A 252 5.91 8.26 -3.23
C MET A 252 5.48 8.24 -4.71
N THR A 253 5.91 9.26 -5.45
CA THR A 253 5.73 9.41 -6.90
C THR A 253 7.08 9.36 -7.62
N PHE A 254 7.04 9.13 -8.94
CA PHE A 254 8.22 9.16 -9.79
C PHE A 254 7.98 10.09 -10.98
N GLU A 255 8.98 10.87 -11.38
CA GLU A 255 8.93 11.77 -12.53
C GLU A 255 10.20 11.62 -13.39
N ALA A 256 10.05 11.86 -14.70
CA ALA A 256 11.17 12.09 -15.59
C ALA A 256 11.83 13.45 -15.28
N MET A 257 13.05 13.65 -15.76
CA MET A 257 13.82 14.87 -15.43
C MET A 257 13.22 16.17 -16.00
N ASP A 258 12.27 16.09 -16.94
CA ASP A 258 11.47 17.22 -17.43
C ASP A 258 10.21 17.51 -16.59
N GLY A 259 9.97 16.72 -15.53
CA GLY A 259 8.80 16.80 -14.67
C GLY A 259 7.61 15.98 -15.16
N THR A 260 7.76 15.13 -16.19
CA THR A 260 6.70 14.23 -16.65
C THR A 260 6.50 13.07 -15.67
N PRO A 261 5.31 12.88 -15.09
CA PRO A 261 4.98 11.71 -14.26
C PRO A 261 5.29 10.34 -14.88
N LEU A 262 5.80 9.41 -14.07
CA LEU A 262 6.16 8.05 -14.46
C LEU A 262 5.47 6.99 -13.60
N PHE A 263 4.69 6.13 -14.25
CA PHE A 263 4.14 4.90 -13.65
C PHE A 263 5.00 3.66 -13.93
N GLN A 264 5.86 3.78 -14.94
CA GLN A 264 6.91 2.84 -15.30
C GLN A 264 8.04 3.67 -15.93
N GLY A 265 9.27 3.19 -15.83
CA GLY A 265 10.41 3.78 -16.52
C GLY A 265 11.03 2.83 -17.54
N GLU A 266 11.72 3.39 -18.52
CA GLU A 266 12.47 2.58 -19.48
C GLU A 266 13.86 2.20 -18.92
N PRO A 267 14.44 1.06 -19.32
CA PRO A 267 15.74 0.65 -18.81
C PRO A 267 16.84 1.71 -19.07
N GLY A 268 17.58 2.08 -18.01
CA GLY A 268 18.61 3.12 -18.08
C GLY A 268 18.11 4.57 -18.06
N MET A 269 16.79 4.81 -17.92
CA MET A 269 16.24 6.17 -17.81
C MET A 269 16.62 6.83 -16.48
N GLN A 270 16.94 8.13 -16.50
CA GLN A 270 17.09 8.94 -15.30
C GLN A 270 15.73 9.45 -14.82
N VAL A 271 15.45 9.28 -13.53
CA VAL A 271 14.17 9.61 -12.89
C VAL A 271 14.41 10.30 -11.54
N ARG A 272 13.40 11.04 -11.08
CA ARG A 272 13.34 11.59 -9.72
C ARG A 272 12.19 10.94 -8.97
N ALA A 273 12.44 10.40 -7.78
CA ALA A 273 11.40 10.07 -6.81
C ALA A 273 11.05 11.33 -6.00
N ARG A 274 9.78 11.50 -5.66
CA ARG A 274 9.27 12.58 -4.80
C ARG A 274 8.31 12.02 -3.76
N VAL A 275 8.47 12.48 -2.52
CA VAL A 275 7.55 12.25 -1.41
C VAL A 275 7.12 13.60 -0.89
N GLU A 276 5.82 13.78 -0.68
CA GLU A 276 5.27 14.95 -0.02
C GLU A 276 5.01 14.60 1.45
N ALA A 277 5.39 15.49 2.36
CA ALA A 277 5.04 15.40 3.77
C ALA A 277 4.75 16.79 4.31
N ALA A 278 3.85 16.85 5.28
CA ALA A 278 3.53 18.04 6.05
C ALA A 278 3.64 17.72 7.55
N ASP A 279 3.71 18.76 8.35
CA ASP A 279 3.93 18.70 9.79
C ASP A 279 2.97 19.73 10.42
N ASP A 280 2.13 19.30 11.36
CA ASP A 280 0.99 20.09 11.83
C ASP A 280 1.40 21.14 12.89
N ASP A 281 2.46 20.87 13.65
CA ASP A 281 3.17 21.79 14.55
C ASP A 281 4.24 22.65 13.84
N GLY A 282 4.69 22.21 12.66
CA GLY A 282 5.49 23.01 11.73
C GLY A 282 7.00 22.82 11.87
N ASP A 283 7.43 21.65 12.33
CA ASP A 283 8.82 21.30 12.54
C ASP A 283 9.58 20.95 11.24
N PRO A 284 10.91 21.17 11.21
CA PRO A 284 11.69 21.09 9.98
C PRO A 284 12.01 19.64 9.59
N LEU A 285 11.31 19.14 8.58
CA LEU A 285 11.44 17.75 8.13
C LEU A 285 12.79 17.43 7.49
N THR A 286 13.36 16.30 7.92
CA THR A 286 14.56 15.69 7.37
C THR A 286 14.24 14.39 6.64
N TRP A 287 15.03 14.06 5.61
CA TRP A 287 14.68 13.05 4.61
C TRP A 287 15.83 12.08 4.36
N ARG A 288 15.51 10.78 4.28
CA ARG A 288 16.46 9.73 3.92
C ARG A 288 15.83 8.81 2.89
N PHE A 289 16.58 8.43 1.85
CA PHE A 289 16.13 7.50 0.81
C PHE A 289 17.04 6.28 0.75
N VAL A 290 16.45 5.10 0.64
CA VAL A 290 17.15 3.83 0.42
C VAL A 290 16.43 2.99 -0.63
N GLU A 291 17.18 2.17 -1.35
CA GLU A 291 16.60 1.03 -2.05
C GLU A 291 16.11 -0.01 -1.01
N ALA A 292 15.10 -0.82 -1.34
CA ALA A 292 14.55 -1.81 -0.41
C ALA A 292 15.55 -2.85 0.13
N HIS A 293 16.72 -3.00 -0.51
CA HIS A 293 17.85 -3.81 -0.04
C HIS A 293 18.78 -3.08 0.95
N GLY A 294 18.37 -1.91 1.47
CA GLY A 294 19.15 -1.10 2.41
C GLY A 294 20.27 -0.25 1.78
N ALA A 295 20.39 -0.25 0.44
CA ALA A 295 21.39 0.55 -0.25
C ALA A 295 21.06 2.06 -0.13
N PRO A 296 21.93 2.89 0.47
CA PRO A 296 21.66 4.31 0.64
C PRO A 296 21.65 5.05 -0.69
N MET A 297 20.66 5.92 -0.89
CA MET A 297 20.52 6.73 -2.09
C MET A 297 20.79 8.21 -1.79
N PRO A 298 21.37 8.97 -2.75
CA PRO A 298 21.47 10.41 -2.62
C PRO A 298 20.07 11.03 -2.71
N GLY A 299 19.54 11.45 -1.56
CA GLY A 299 18.41 12.37 -1.48
C GLY A 299 18.87 13.81 -1.68
N ASP A 300 18.04 14.61 -2.34
CA ASP A 300 18.29 16.03 -2.64
C ASP A 300 17.94 16.95 -1.44
N GLY A 301 17.42 16.38 -0.34
CA GLY A 301 17.15 17.06 0.94
C GLY A 301 15.79 17.74 1.06
N ASP A 302 14.97 17.67 0.02
CA ASP A 302 13.69 18.38 -0.15
C ASP A 302 12.49 17.42 -0.37
N GLY A 303 12.59 16.20 0.14
CA GLY A 303 11.64 15.13 -0.18
C GLY A 303 11.82 14.53 -1.57
N THR A 304 12.93 14.77 -2.26
CA THR A 304 13.25 14.13 -3.54
C THR A 304 14.56 13.35 -3.55
N ALA A 305 14.68 12.41 -4.48
CA ALA A 305 15.90 11.66 -4.77
C ALA A 305 16.02 11.38 -6.27
N THR A 306 17.15 11.73 -6.88
CA THR A 306 17.38 11.58 -8.32
C THR A 306 18.30 10.37 -8.61
N PHE A 307 17.88 9.45 -9.48
CA PHE A 307 18.63 8.22 -9.77
C PHE A 307 18.43 7.70 -11.20
N THR A 308 19.22 6.69 -11.58
CA THR A 308 19.13 6.02 -12.90
C THR A 308 18.57 4.63 -12.74
N LEU A 309 17.59 4.27 -13.56
CA LEU A 309 16.97 2.94 -13.52
C LEU A 309 17.90 1.86 -14.06
N PRO A 310 17.80 0.60 -13.57
CA PRO A 310 18.51 -0.54 -14.12
C PRO A 310 18.44 -0.61 -15.65
N ALA A 311 19.54 -1.00 -16.29
CA ALA A 311 19.63 -1.16 -17.75
C ALA A 311 18.91 -2.42 -18.30
N THR A 312 18.11 -3.09 -17.45
CA THR A 312 17.30 -4.27 -17.79
C THR A 312 15.92 -4.15 -17.15
N SER A 313 14.95 -4.96 -17.60
CA SER A 313 13.62 -4.97 -17.00
C SER A 313 13.69 -5.46 -15.54
N ALA A 314 13.12 -4.69 -14.62
CA ALA A 314 13.20 -4.90 -13.19
C ALA A 314 12.00 -4.26 -12.46
N GLN A 315 11.93 -4.42 -11.15
CA GLN A 315 11.04 -3.65 -10.28
C GLN A 315 11.91 -2.96 -9.25
N VAL A 316 11.93 -1.62 -9.28
CA VAL A 316 12.63 -0.82 -8.27
C VAL A 316 11.67 -0.56 -7.13
N VAL A 317 12.10 -0.85 -5.91
CA VAL A 317 11.36 -0.53 -4.67
C VAL A 317 12.22 0.42 -3.86
N LEU A 318 11.70 1.62 -3.62
CA LEU A 318 12.35 2.64 -2.81
C LEU A 318 11.57 2.85 -1.51
N LEU A 319 12.31 3.18 -0.46
CA LEU A 319 11.77 3.62 0.82
C LEU A 319 12.30 5.03 1.08
N ALA A 320 11.45 5.88 1.67
CA ALA A 320 11.82 7.17 2.22
C ALA A 320 11.39 7.25 3.68
N GLU A 321 12.33 7.63 4.55
CA GLU A 321 12.05 7.96 5.96
C GLU A 321 12.06 9.48 6.11
N VAL A 322 11.06 9.98 6.82
CA VAL A 322 10.84 11.40 7.12
C VAL A 322 10.84 11.54 8.64
N SER A 323 11.63 12.49 9.15
CA SER A 323 11.80 12.72 10.58
C SER A 323 11.70 14.21 10.88
N ASP A 324 10.88 14.57 11.88
CA ASP A 324 10.80 15.92 12.46
C ASP A 324 12.03 16.27 13.32
N GLY A 325 12.75 15.24 13.81
CA GLY A 325 13.88 15.41 14.74
C GLY A 325 13.45 15.68 16.19
N ARG A 326 12.23 15.26 16.54
CA ARG A 326 11.51 15.49 17.80
C ARG A 326 10.69 14.28 18.29
N GLY A 327 10.92 13.12 17.68
CA GLY A 327 10.29 11.84 18.05
C GLY A 327 9.28 11.33 17.02
N GLY A 328 8.79 12.18 16.12
CA GLY A 328 7.87 11.80 15.05
C GLY A 328 8.59 11.32 13.79
N TYR A 329 8.15 10.17 13.28
CA TYR A 329 8.63 9.59 12.04
C TYR A 329 7.47 9.22 11.13
N GLY A 330 7.67 9.41 9.83
CA GLY A 330 6.82 8.88 8.79
C GLY A 330 7.64 8.15 7.72
N GLU A 331 6.98 7.30 6.95
CA GLU A 331 7.62 6.49 5.91
C GLU A 331 6.76 6.46 4.64
N ALA A 332 7.41 6.54 3.48
CA ALA A 332 6.80 6.34 2.18
C ALA A 332 7.50 5.22 1.41
N ARG A 333 6.71 4.36 0.77
CA ARG A 333 7.19 3.29 -0.11
C ARG A 333 6.79 3.58 -1.56
N GLY A 334 7.76 3.62 -2.45
CA GLY A 334 7.56 3.73 -3.89
C GLY A 334 7.91 2.45 -4.61
N VAL A 335 7.13 2.10 -5.64
CA VAL A 335 7.41 0.98 -6.53
C VAL A 335 7.36 1.50 -7.97
N LEU A 336 8.45 1.35 -8.72
CA LEU A 336 8.51 1.70 -10.14
C LEU A 336 8.89 0.48 -10.97
N ARG A 337 8.04 0.13 -11.93
CA ARG A 337 8.34 -0.94 -12.89
C ARG A 337 9.30 -0.42 -13.96
N VAL A 338 10.37 -1.15 -14.21
CA VAL A 338 11.34 -0.84 -15.28
C VAL A 338 11.10 -1.84 -16.40
N THR A 339 10.62 -1.37 -17.56
CA THR A 339 10.26 -2.26 -18.67
C THR A 339 10.03 -1.48 -19.97
N THR A 340 10.28 -2.13 -21.10
CA THR A 340 9.82 -1.65 -22.42
C THR A 340 8.44 -2.19 -22.80
N MET A 341 7.90 -3.17 -22.07
CA MET A 341 6.55 -3.70 -22.30
C MET A 341 5.52 -2.77 -21.65
N ARG A 342 4.59 -2.21 -22.45
CA ARG A 342 3.46 -1.46 -21.92
C ARG A 342 2.44 -2.41 -21.26
N PRO A 343 1.76 -2.01 -20.16
CA PRO A 343 0.69 -2.82 -19.58
C PRO A 343 -0.44 -3.02 -20.61
N PRO A 344 -1.08 -4.20 -20.64
CA PRO A 344 -2.27 -4.41 -21.46
C PRO A 344 -3.43 -3.55 -20.97
N VAL A 345 -4.47 -3.42 -21.78
CA VAL A 345 -5.83 -3.23 -21.26
C VAL A 345 -6.47 -4.60 -21.12
N THR A 346 -6.88 -4.98 -19.92
CA THR A 346 -7.80 -6.11 -19.71
C THR A 346 -9.13 -5.62 -19.20
N GLY A 347 -10.20 -6.38 -19.45
CA GLY A 347 -11.53 -5.96 -19.04
C GLY A 347 -12.63 -6.96 -19.37
N HIS A 348 -13.86 -6.56 -19.07
CA HIS A 348 -15.07 -7.36 -19.16
C HIS A 348 -16.20 -6.49 -19.76
N VAL A 349 -16.84 -6.97 -20.83
CA VAL A 349 -17.96 -6.32 -21.49
C VAL A 349 -19.25 -7.03 -21.13
N LEU A 350 -20.19 -6.26 -20.56
CA LEU A 350 -21.47 -6.72 -20.05
C LEU A 350 -22.63 -5.96 -20.73
N ASP A 351 -23.83 -6.53 -20.68
CA ASP A 351 -25.08 -5.81 -20.94
C ASP A 351 -25.62 -5.12 -19.66
N ALA A 352 -26.76 -4.43 -19.80
CA ALA A 352 -27.39 -3.70 -18.71
C ALA A 352 -27.92 -4.58 -17.56
N ASP A 353 -28.15 -5.88 -17.81
CA ASP A 353 -28.56 -6.87 -16.80
C ASP A 353 -27.35 -7.54 -16.12
N GLY A 354 -26.14 -7.25 -16.59
CA GLY A 354 -24.89 -7.78 -16.05
C GLY A 354 -24.49 -9.14 -16.65
N LEU A 355 -25.02 -9.50 -17.82
CA LEU A 355 -24.63 -10.70 -18.56
C LEU A 355 -23.46 -10.39 -19.51
N PRO A 356 -22.52 -11.35 -19.73
CA PRO A 356 -21.39 -11.16 -20.63
C PRO A 356 -21.81 -11.05 -22.10
N ILE A 357 -21.15 -10.15 -22.83
CA ILE A 357 -21.33 -10.00 -24.28
C ILE A 357 -20.14 -10.66 -25.00
N GLU A 358 -20.37 -11.86 -25.55
CA GLU A 358 -19.42 -12.57 -26.42
C GLU A 358 -19.23 -11.84 -27.77
N GLY A 359 -18.01 -11.84 -28.30
CA GLY A 359 -17.70 -11.34 -29.65
C GLY A 359 -17.75 -9.81 -29.81
N ALA A 360 -17.93 -9.05 -28.73
CA ALA A 360 -17.83 -7.60 -28.73
C ALA A 360 -16.43 -7.17 -29.19
N THR A 361 -16.37 -6.31 -30.21
CA THR A 361 -15.10 -5.83 -30.77
C THR A 361 -14.58 -4.67 -29.93
N VAL A 362 -13.47 -4.91 -29.23
CA VAL A 362 -12.75 -3.93 -28.41
C VAL A 362 -11.56 -3.42 -29.21
N SER A 363 -11.37 -2.10 -29.28
CA SER A 363 -10.38 -1.50 -30.17
C SER A 363 -9.74 -0.20 -29.64
N ILE A 364 -8.46 0.01 -30.02
CA ILE A 364 -7.70 1.24 -29.85
C ILE A 364 -7.00 1.55 -31.18
N THR A 365 -7.48 2.57 -31.91
CA THR A 365 -6.91 3.14 -33.16
C THR A 365 -6.50 2.17 -34.28
N ARG A 366 -5.49 1.31 -34.06
CA ARG A 366 -4.97 0.31 -35.01
C ARG A 366 -5.03 -1.14 -34.51
N THR A 367 -5.37 -1.36 -33.24
CA THR A 367 -5.44 -2.68 -32.59
C THR A 367 -6.88 -2.99 -32.25
N GLN A 368 -7.32 -4.24 -32.48
CA GLN A 368 -8.62 -4.72 -32.04
C GLN A 368 -8.56 -6.18 -31.60
N VAL A 369 -9.42 -6.55 -30.66
CA VAL A 369 -9.67 -7.91 -30.18
C VAL A 369 -11.18 -8.13 -30.08
N GLN A 370 -11.61 -9.37 -29.87
CA GLN A 370 -12.99 -9.70 -29.52
C GLN A 370 -13.04 -10.26 -28.10
N THR A 371 -14.17 -10.07 -27.43
CA THR A 371 -14.43 -10.72 -26.14
C THR A 371 -14.67 -12.22 -26.28
N ASP A 372 -14.28 -12.98 -25.27
CA ASP A 372 -14.59 -14.41 -25.15
C ASP A 372 -16.05 -14.66 -24.68
N ALA A 373 -16.41 -15.94 -24.48
CA ALA A 373 -17.75 -16.36 -24.09
C ALA A 373 -18.17 -15.82 -22.71
N GLU A 374 -17.19 -15.57 -21.84
CA GLU A 374 -17.36 -14.94 -20.53
C GLU A 374 -17.23 -13.41 -20.60
N GLY A 375 -17.19 -12.81 -21.79
CA GLY A 375 -17.19 -11.37 -22.01
C GLY A 375 -15.85 -10.67 -21.74
N PHE A 376 -14.78 -11.41 -21.44
CA PHE A 376 -13.47 -10.84 -21.14
C PHE A 376 -12.67 -10.50 -22.39
N PHE A 377 -11.78 -9.50 -22.28
CA PHE A 377 -10.81 -9.16 -23.32
C PHE A 377 -9.44 -8.83 -22.73
N ARG A 378 -8.41 -8.98 -23.58
CA ARG A 378 -7.05 -8.50 -23.35
C ARG A 378 -6.52 -7.88 -24.64
N LEU A 379 -6.22 -6.58 -24.61
CA LEU A 379 -5.74 -5.80 -25.75
C LEU A 379 -4.42 -5.12 -25.37
N GLU A 380 -3.35 -5.37 -26.12
CA GLU A 380 -2.03 -4.75 -25.88
C GLU A 380 -1.96 -3.36 -26.55
N PRO A 381 -1.87 -2.25 -25.80
CA PRO A 381 -1.79 -0.91 -26.38
C PRO A 381 -0.41 -0.67 -27.01
N ILE A 382 -0.40 -0.15 -28.25
CA ILE A 382 0.82 0.07 -29.06
C ILE A 382 1.25 1.56 -29.02
N PHE A 383 0.84 2.31 -28.00
CA PHE A 383 1.02 3.77 -27.95
C PHE A 383 1.52 4.27 -26.60
N ASP A 384 2.29 5.36 -26.68
CA ASP A 384 2.66 6.19 -25.55
C ASP A 384 1.70 7.36 -25.44
N GLY A 385 1.12 7.56 -24.24
CA GLY A 385 0.13 8.59 -23.97
C GLY A 385 -1.32 8.14 -24.15
N PRO A 386 -2.27 9.08 -24.00
CA PRO A 386 -3.69 8.76 -23.88
C PRO A 386 -4.31 8.22 -25.17
N PHE A 387 -5.27 7.34 -25.01
CA PHE A 387 -6.02 6.70 -26.08
C PHE A 387 -7.50 6.51 -25.71
N VAL A 388 -8.35 6.39 -26.73
CA VAL A 388 -9.76 6.02 -26.56
C VAL A 388 -9.94 4.54 -26.85
N LEU A 389 -10.42 3.81 -25.85
CA LEU A 389 -10.87 2.44 -26.00
C LEU A 389 -12.34 2.45 -26.45
N ARG A 390 -12.63 1.74 -27.54
CA ARG A 390 -13.96 1.63 -28.15
C ARG A 390 -14.43 0.19 -28.13
N VAL A 391 -15.68 -0.03 -27.72
CA VAL A 391 -16.32 -1.34 -27.61
C VAL A 391 -17.60 -1.34 -28.45
N ARG A 392 -17.70 -2.26 -29.41
CA ARG A 392 -18.85 -2.40 -30.32
C ARG A 392 -19.41 -3.81 -30.28
N ALA A 393 -20.72 -3.94 -30.14
CA ALA A 393 -21.47 -5.18 -30.33
C ALA A 393 -22.75 -4.88 -31.14
N ASP A 394 -23.20 -5.80 -32.00
CA ASP A 394 -24.43 -5.57 -32.77
C ASP A 394 -25.64 -5.55 -31.84
N GLY A 395 -26.54 -4.59 -32.07
CA GLY A 395 -27.69 -4.32 -31.21
C GLY A 395 -27.38 -3.47 -29.98
N PHE A 396 -26.13 -3.05 -29.76
CA PHE A 396 -25.71 -2.20 -28.64
C PHE A 396 -25.11 -0.87 -29.10
N ALA A 397 -25.24 0.16 -28.27
CA ALA A 397 -24.53 1.42 -28.43
C ALA A 397 -23.01 1.25 -28.28
N GLU A 398 -22.22 2.12 -28.91
CA GLU A 398 -20.76 2.06 -28.82
C GLU A 398 -20.26 2.56 -27.45
N GLY A 399 -19.68 1.65 -26.65
CA GLY A 399 -19.00 2.00 -25.42
C GLY A 399 -17.68 2.70 -25.73
N ARG A 400 -17.41 3.85 -25.10
CA ARG A 400 -16.21 4.66 -25.32
C ARG A 400 -15.66 5.15 -24.00
N ARG A 401 -14.35 5.00 -23.77
CA ARG A 401 -13.67 5.56 -22.59
C ARG A 401 -12.22 5.93 -22.91
N ALA A 402 -11.82 7.13 -22.52
CA ALA A 402 -10.43 7.56 -22.59
C ALA A 402 -9.62 6.96 -21.43
N PHE A 403 -8.39 6.56 -21.73
CA PHE A 403 -7.39 6.08 -20.77
C PHE A 403 -6.03 6.71 -21.09
N ASP A 404 -5.19 6.86 -20.09
CA ASP A 404 -3.82 7.35 -20.20
C ASP A 404 -2.80 6.26 -20.59
N ARG A 405 -3.14 4.99 -20.31
CA ARG A 405 -2.33 3.80 -20.56
C ARG A 405 -3.16 2.52 -20.38
N GLY A 406 -2.50 1.36 -20.50
CA GLY A 406 -3.08 0.07 -20.12
C GLY A 406 -3.62 0.05 -18.69
N GLN A 407 -4.79 -0.56 -18.51
CA GLN A 407 -5.50 -0.70 -17.24
C GLN A 407 -6.03 -2.13 -17.14
N ASP A 408 -5.92 -2.75 -15.97
CA ASP A 408 -6.49 -4.08 -15.74
C ASP A 408 -7.90 -4.02 -15.15
N GLY A 409 -8.75 -4.98 -15.51
CA GLY A 409 -10.11 -5.12 -14.96
C GLY A 409 -11.13 -4.06 -15.42
N VAL A 410 -10.95 -3.44 -16.58
CA VAL A 410 -11.86 -2.41 -17.10
C VAL A 410 -13.26 -2.99 -17.40
N ARG A 411 -14.28 -2.50 -16.70
CA ARG A 411 -15.68 -2.90 -16.92
C ARG A 411 -16.38 -1.97 -17.93
N PHE A 412 -16.98 -2.54 -18.97
CA PHE A 412 -17.94 -1.86 -19.86
C PHE A 412 -19.34 -2.45 -19.66
N VAL A 413 -20.35 -1.59 -19.63
CA VAL A 413 -21.76 -1.98 -19.61
C VAL A 413 -22.42 -1.32 -20.81
N LEU A 414 -22.78 -2.11 -21.82
CA LEU A 414 -23.38 -1.61 -23.05
C LEU A 414 -24.90 -1.57 -22.96
N ARG A 415 -25.51 -0.55 -23.55
CA ARG A 415 -26.98 -0.42 -23.67
C ARG A 415 -27.46 -0.95 -25.01
N PRO A 416 -28.54 -1.74 -25.06
CA PRO A 416 -29.24 -2.03 -26.30
C PRO A 416 -29.66 -0.74 -27.02
N MET A 417 -29.53 -0.71 -28.36
CA MET A 417 -29.96 0.43 -29.16
C MET A 417 -31.36 0.24 -29.74
N THR A 418 -32.20 1.27 -29.62
CA THR A 418 -33.53 1.27 -30.23
C THR A 418 -33.41 1.65 -31.71
N ARG A 419 -33.72 0.71 -32.62
CA ARG A 419 -33.64 0.91 -34.08
C ARG A 419 -35.01 1.25 -34.67
N HIS A 420 -35.11 2.39 -35.34
CA HIS A 420 -36.33 2.91 -35.98
C HIS A 420 -36.15 3.03 -37.50
N ALA A 421 -37.01 2.38 -38.29
CA ALA A 421 -37.04 2.58 -39.73
C ALA A 421 -37.84 3.85 -40.08
N VAL A 422 -37.18 4.83 -40.70
CA VAL A 422 -37.77 6.12 -41.10
C VAL A 422 -37.74 6.32 -42.61
N SER A 423 -38.72 7.06 -43.13
CA SER A 423 -38.70 7.61 -44.49
C SER A 423 -37.94 8.93 -44.49
N VAL A 424 -36.89 9.07 -45.30
CA VAL A 424 -36.00 10.26 -45.27
C VAL A 424 -36.68 11.56 -45.71
N HIS A 425 -37.88 11.45 -46.30
CA HIS A 425 -38.65 12.57 -46.84
C HIS A 425 -39.76 13.06 -45.91
N ASP A 426 -40.07 12.32 -44.86
CA ASP A 426 -41.16 12.63 -43.93
C ASP A 426 -40.63 13.22 -42.62
N GLU A 427 -41.51 13.80 -41.80
CA GLU A 427 -41.17 14.18 -40.43
C GLU A 427 -41.34 12.98 -39.49
N HIS A 428 -40.47 12.87 -38.49
CA HIS A 428 -40.50 11.77 -37.50
C HIS A 428 -40.26 12.29 -36.09
N THR A 429 -40.96 11.69 -35.13
CA THR A 429 -40.67 11.84 -33.70
C THR A 429 -40.41 10.46 -33.13
N LEU A 430 -39.17 10.22 -32.72
CA LEU A 430 -38.67 8.92 -32.27
C LEU A 430 -38.30 8.99 -30.79
N GLN A 431 -38.36 7.86 -30.09
CA GLN A 431 -38.01 7.76 -28.68
C GLN A 431 -37.21 6.47 -28.44
N ASP A 432 -36.28 6.48 -27.47
CA ASP A 432 -35.60 5.25 -27.05
C ASP A 432 -36.54 4.35 -26.22
N GLU A 433 -36.20 3.07 -26.11
CA GLU A 433 -37.01 2.06 -25.41
C GLU A 433 -37.22 2.39 -23.92
N ALA A 434 -36.24 3.03 -23.27
CA ALA A 434 -36.36 3.48 -21.88
C ALA A 434 -37.23 4.75 -21.72
N GLY A 435 -37.62 5.40 -22.82
CA GLY A 435 -38.43 6.61 -22.82
C GLY A 435 -37.71 7.88 -22.37
N LEU A 436 -36.38 7.84 -22.22
CA LEU A 436 -35.55 8.91 -21.68
C LEU A 436 -35.37 10.05 -22.68
N VAL A 437 -35.09 9.73 -23.94
CA VAL A 437 -34.73 10.70 -24.98
C VAL A 437 -35.70 10.63 -26.15
N GLN A 438 -36.12 11.79 -26.64
CA GLN A 438 -36.89 11.92 -27.87
C GLN A 438 -36.11 12.72 -28.93
N LEU A 439 -36.08 12.21 -30.16
CA LEU A 439 -35.50 12.86 -31.33
C LEU A 439 -36.62 13.27 -32.30
N TYR A 440 -36.66 14.56 -32.66
CA TYR A 440 -37.51 15.08 -33.72
C TYR A 440 -36.69 15.39 -34.98
N LEU A 441 -37.08 14.76 -36.09
CA LEU A 441 -36.52 14.93 -37.42
C LEU A 441 -37.52 15.68 -38.32
N PRO A 442 -37.28 16.95 -38.68
CA PRO A 442 -38.07 17.66 -39.67
C PRO A 442 -38.03 17.01 -41.06
N GLN A 443 -39.09 17.22 -41.86
CA GLN A 443 -39.19 16.69 -43.23
C GLN A 443 -37.97 17.03 -44.12
N GLY A 444 -37.41 15.98 -44.74
CA GLY A 444 -36.35 16.09 -45.74
C GLY A 444 -35.05 16.66 -45.17
N ILE A 445 -34.72 16.32 -43.92
CA ILE A 445 -33.55 16.84 -43.22
C ILE A 445 -32.27 16.04 -43.48
N LEU A 446 -32.35 14.75 -43.78
CA LEU A 446 -31.16 13.90 -43.96
C LEU A 446 -30.43 14.23 -45.26
N ASP A 447 -29.10 14.23 -45.25
CA ASP A 447 -28.30 14.32 -46.47
C ASP A 447 -28.49 13.05 -47.32
N GLN A 448 -28.55 13.25 -48.64
CA GLN A 448 -28.91 12.25 -49.63
C GLN A 448 -27.76 11.93 -50.61
N GLY A 449 -26.55 12.47 -50.38
CA GLY A 449 -25.28 12.11 -51.05
C GLY A 449 -25.17 12.40 -52.56
N GLY A 450 -26.28 12.68 -53.24
CA GLY A 450 -26.35 12.95 -54.68
C GLY A 450 -26.58 11.69 -55.52
N ARG A 451 -27.74 11.65 -56.22
CA ARG A 451 -28.15 10.60 -57.18
C ARG A 451 -27.94 9.14 -56.74
N GLY A 452 -28.37 8.87 -55.52
CA GLY A 452 -28.66 7.52 -55.02
C GLY A 452 -29.55 7.58 -53.78
N ALA A 453 -30.34 8.66 -53.64
CA ALA A 453 -30.98 9.04 -52.38
C ALA A 453 -31.74 7.87 -51.73
N PRO A 454 -31.31 7.39 -50.55
CA PRO A 454 -32.01 6.30 -49.86
C PRO A 454 -33.42 6.76 -49.54
N GLN A 455 -34.43 5.93 -49.81
CA GLN A 455 -35.82 6.28 -49.47
C GLN A 455 -36.13 6.01 -47.99
N GLN A 456 -35.40 5.08 -47.38
CA GLN A 456 -35.50 4.70 -45.98
C GLN A 456 -34.12 4.81 -45.33
N ALA A 457 -34.11 5.16 -44.05
CA ALA A 457 -32.95 5.09 -43.18
C ALA A 457 -33.33 4.36 -41.88
N GLU A 458 -32.34 3.81 -41.20
CA GLU A 458 -32.46 3.30 -39.83
C GLU A 458 -31.86 4.33 -38.88
N VAL A 459 -32.65 4.81 -37.93
CA VAL A 459 -32.19 5.65 -36.82
C VAL A 459 -31.98 4.76 -35.60
N SER A 460 -30.75 4.68 -35.14
CA SER A 460 -30.40 4.12 -33.83
C SER A 460 -30.42 5.24 -32.79
N LEU A 461 -31.19 5.05 -31.71
CA LEU A 461 -31.34 6.01 -30.62
C LEU A 461 -31.18 5.31 -29.26
N VAL A 462 -30.35 5.88 -28.38
CA VAL A 462 -30.12 5.39 -27.00
C VAL A 462 -30.14 6.57 -26.03
N GLY A 463 -30.97 6.49 -24.98
CA GLY A 463 -30.97 7.46 -23.87
C GLY A 463 -30.20 6.98 -22.64
N TYR A 464 -29.47 7.88 -22.00
CA TYR A 464 -28.65 7.64 -20.80
C TYR A 464 -29.06 8.55 -19.64
N ASP A 465 -28.97 8.02 -18.42
CA ASP A 465 -29.31 8.68 -17.16
C ASP A 465 -28.21 8.35 -16.11
N PRO A 466 -27.66 9.35 -15.37
CA PRO A 466 -26.60 9.15 -14.37
C PRO A 466 -26.97 8.17 -13.24
N ARG A 467 -28.27 7.93 -13.02
CA ARG A 467 -28.81 7.02 -12.00
C ARG A 467 -28.81 5.55 -12.44
N MET A 468 -28.55 5.26 -13.71
CA MET A 468 -28.56 3.90 -14.25
C MET A 468 -27.16 3.24 -14.22
N PRO A 469 -27.06 1.89 -14.19
CA PRO A 469 -25.77 1.18 -14.12
C PRO A 469 -24.92 1.34 -15.38
N ALA A 470 -25.55 1.40 -16.55
CA ALA A 470 -24.89 1.65 -17.83
C ALA A 470 -24.81 3.17 -18.04
N ARG A 471 -23.62 3.73 -17.80
CA ARG A 471 -23.38 5.17 -17.81
C ARG A 471 -22.98 5.69 -19.18
N PHE A 472 -22.95 7.02 -19.25
CA PHE A 472 -22.70 7.86 -20.42
C PHE A 472 -21.62 7.32 -21.36
N PRO A 473 -21.76 7.52 -22.67
CA PRO A 473 -20.65 7.34 -23.59
C PRO A 473 -19.56 8.39 -23.27
N GLY A 474 -18.33 7.97 -22.97
CA GLY A 474 -17.26 8.86 -22.53
C GLY A 474 -17.18 9.08 -21.01
N GLY A 475 -16.34 10.02 -20.59
CA GLY A 475 -16.16 10.38 -19.18
C GLY A 475 -17.02 11.58 -18.73
N LYS A 476 -16.66 12.19 -17.59
CA LYS A 476 -17.26 13.44 -17.08
C LYS A 476 -16.40 14.69 -17.31
N MET A 477 -15.44 14.61 -18.24
CA MET A 477 -14.53 15.70 -18.60
C MET A 477 -14.95 16.32 -19.93
N VAL A 478 -14.90 17.66 -19.97
CA VAL A 478 -15.21 18.53 -21.09
C VAL A 478 -13.95 19.28 -21.49
N GLN A 479 -13.68 19.35 -22.79
CA GLN A 479 -12.68 20.24 -23.37
C GLN A 479 -13.34 21.55 -23.83
N MET A 480 -12.79 22.66 -23.33
CA MET A 480 -13.18 24.03 -23.68
C MET A 480 -12.51 24.49 -24.99
N GLU A 481 -12.97 25.59 -25.58
CA GLU A 481 -12.45 26.11 -26.87
C GLU A 481 -10.94 26.44 -26.85
N ASP A 482 -10.38 26.80 -25.68
CA ASP A 482 -8.96 27.09 -25.48
C ASP A 482 -8.11 25.84 -25.20
N GLY A 483 -8.76 24.66 -25.12
CA GLY A 483 -8.14 23.38 -24.80
C GLY A 483 -8.14 23.02 -23.30
N GLU A 484 -8.63 23.89 -22.41
CA GLU A 484 -8.78 23.58 -20.99
C GLU A 484 -9.70 22.37 -20.77
N LEU A 485 -9.35 21.53 -19.79
CA LEU A 485 -10.20 20.42 -19.37
C LEU A 485 -10.91 20.78 -18.06
N ARG A 486 -12.24 20.83 -18.11
CA ARG A 486 -13.13 21.05 -16.96
C ARG A 486 -13.99 19.82 -16.73
N ALA A 487 -14.33 19.51 -15.49
CA ALA A 487 -15.37 18.53 -15.22
C ALA A 487 -16.77 19.06 -15.59
N ALA A 488 -17.72 18.16 -15.82
CA ALA A 488 -19.13 18.52 -15.96
C ALA A 488 -20.05 17.54 -15.23
N ARG A 489 -21.13 18.10 -14.69
CA ARG A 489 -22.24 17.33 -14.14
C ARG A 489 -23.26 17.08 -15.24
N LEU A 490 -23.19 15.89 -15.82
CA LEU A 490 -24.08 15.45 -16.90
C LEU A 490 -25.41 14.97 -16.32
N PHE A 491 -26.53 15.46 -16.87
CA PHE A 491 -27.88 15.12 -16.42
C PHE A 491 -28.56 14.04 -17.26
N ALA A 492 -28.33 14.05 -18.58
CA ALA A 492 -28.81 13.04 -19.51
C ALA A 492 -27.99 13.10 -20.80
N ALA A 493 -27.89 11.97 -21.50
CA ALA A 493 -27.28 11.91 -22.83
C ALA A 493 -28.10 11.09 -23.82
N ALA A 494 -27.82 11.32 -25.09
CA ALA A 494 -28.41 10.70 -26.26
C ALA A 494 -27.28 10.24 -27.18
N ASP A 495 -27.29 8.99 -27.61
CA ASP A 495 -26.50 8.55 -28.76
C ASP A 495 -27.45 8.40 -29.96
N VAL A 496 -27.12 9.10 -31.06
CA VAL A 496 -27.89 9.11 -32.30
C VAL A 496 -26.98 8.73 -33.45
N THR A 497 -27.32 7.66 -34.14
CA THR A 497 -26.66 7.26 -35.40
C THR A 497 -27.73 7.00 -36.45
N VAL A 498 -27.59 7.55 -37.65
CA VAL A 498 -28.51 7.29 -38.76
C VAL A 498 -27.76 6.59 -39.88
N ARG A 499 -28.28 5.45 -40.34
CA ARG A 499 -27.68 4.64 -41.41
C ARG A 499 -28.65 4.40 -42.56
N ALA A 500 -28.14 4.38 -43.79
CA ALA A 500 -28.88 3.90 -44.95
C ALA A 500 -27.93 3.22 -45.94
N ASP A 501 -28.38 2.13 -46.57
CA ASP A 501 -27.60 1.34 -47.53
C ASP A 501 -26.18 0.95 -47.06
N GLY A 502 -25.98 0.82 -45.74
CA GLY A 502 -24.72 0.50 -45.09
C GLY A 502 -23.79 1.69 -44.78
N ALA A 503 -24.14 2.91 -45.19
CA ALA A 503 -23.40 4.14 -44.89
C ALA A 503 -24.08 4.93 -43.76
N ASP A 504 -23.29 5.70 -43.01
CA ASP A 504 -23.81 6.72 -42.10
C ASP A 504 -24.37 7.91 -42.90
N LEU A 505 -25.51 8.43 -42.46
CA LEU A 505 -26.14 9.67 -42.95
C LEU A 505 -26.07 10.74 -41.87
N ASP A 506 -25.96 11.99 -42.30
CA ASP A 506 -25.97 13.17 -41.43
C ASP A 506 -27.06 14.17 -41.85
N LEU A 507 -27.15 15.34 -41.22
CA LEU A 507 -28.10 16.39 -41.57
C LEU A 507 -27.67 17.20 -42.81
N GLN A 508 -28.65 17.59 -43.62
CA GLN A 508 -28.45 18.33 -44.86
C GLN A 508 -28.10 19.81 -44.58
N GLY A 509 -26.80 20.12 -44.64
CA GLY A 509 -26.28 21.49 -44.69
C GLY A 509 -26.34 22.22 -43.34
N ARG A 510 -27.31 23.11 -43.14
CA ARG A 510 -27.52 23.86 -41.89
C ARG A 510 -28.91 23.66 -41.29
N ARG A 511 -29.61 22.60 -41.69
CA ARG A 511 -30.85 22.20 -41.04
C ARG A 511 -30.53 21.59 -39.68
N ARG A 512 -31.49 21.61 -38.75
CA ARG A 512 -31.29 21.08 -37.40
C ARG A 512 -32.38 20.10 -37.00
N ALA A 513 -31.98 19.03 -36.32
CA ALA A 513 -32.89 18.18 -35.57
C ALA A 513 -33.12 18.78 -34.17
N VAL A 514 -34.05 18.21 -33.41
CA VAL A 514 -34.26 18.57 -32.00
C VAL A 514 -34.17 17.32 -31.14
N LEU A 515 -33.23 17.32 -30.20
CA LEU A 515 -33.17 16.36 -29.11
C LEU A 515 -33.92 16.90 -27.90
N THR A 516 -34.65 16.02 -27.22
CA THR A 516 -35.39 16.31 -25.99
C THR A 516 -34.90 15.36 -24.91
N PHE A 517 -34.39 15.94 -23.83
CA PHE A 517 -33.83 15.25 -22.66
C PHE A 517 -34.76 15.44 -21.45
N PRO A 518 -34.80 14.51 -20.49
CA PRO A 518 -35.60 14.66 -19.29
C PRO A 518 -34.94 15.71 -18.37
N ALA A 519 -35.74 16.56 -17.71
CA ALA A 519 -35.20 17.42 -16.66
C ALA A 519 -34.68 16.56 -15.48
N PRO A 520 -33.60 16.97 -14.80
CA PRO A 520 -33.12 16.27 -13.63
C PRO A 520 -34.18 16.31 -12.50
N PRO A 521 -34.20 15.29 -11.62
CA PRO A 521 -35.10 15.27 -10.47
C PRO A 521 -34.67 16.32 -9.42
N GLY A 522 -35.65 17.05 -8.88
CA GLY A 522 -35.43 18.08 -7.86
C GLY A 522 -35.70 19.50 -8.37
N ASP A 523 -35.37 20.48 -7.52
CA ASP A 523 -35.67 21.91 -7.74
C ASP A 523 -34.60 22.62 -8.60
N GLU A 524 -33.43 22.01 -8.78
CA GLU A 524 -32.36 22.57 -9.60
C GLU A 524 -32.64 22.36 -11.10
N ARG A 525 -33.34 23.33 -11.68
CA ARG A 525 -33.72 23.36 -13.10
C ARG A 525 -33.37 24.71 -13.73
N PRO A 526 -32.11 24.92 -14.13
CA PRO A 526 -31.69 26.13 -14.84
C PRO A 526 -32.51 26.37 -16.13
N GLU A 527 -32.70 27.62 -16.55
CA GLU A 527 -33.41 27.92 -17.81
C GLU A 527 -32.66 27.36 -19.04
N THR A 528 -31.33 27.28 -18.97
CA THR A 528 -30.45 26.69 -19.98
C THR A 528 -29.44 25.72 -19.36
N LEU A 529 -29.04 24.71 -20.13
CA LEU A 529 -27.94 23.79 -19.84
C LEU A 529 -26.94 23.78 -20.99
N ASP A 530 -25.67 23.49 -20.70
CA ASP A 530 -24.65 23.27 -21.72
C ASP A 530 -25.03 22.03 -22.55
N LEU A 531 -25.04 22.17 -23.88
CA LEU A 531 -25.12 21.05 -24.80
C LEU A 531 -23.70 20.65 -25.19
N MET A 532 -23.36 19.39 -24.99
CA MET A 532 -22.02 18.87 -25.21
C MET A 532 -22.03 17.72 -26.20
N ARG A 533 -21.11 17.74 -27.16
CA ARG A 533 -20.85 16.67 -28.13
C ARG A 533 -19.69 15.81 -27.66
N LEU A 534 -19.77 14.48 -27.76
CA LEU A 534 -18.61 13.63 -27.51
C LEU A 534 -17.65 13.70 -28.70
N ASP A 535 -16.39 14.08 -28.49
CA ASP A 535 -15.36 13.91 -29.51
C ASP A 535 -14.91 12.44 -29.54
N GLU A 536 -15.16 11.83 -30.69
CA GLU A 536 -14.75 10.50 -31.11
C GLU A 536 -13.24 10.20 -30.90
N ASN A 537 -12.38 11.21 -31.02
CA ASN A 537 -10.92 11.03 -31.06
C ASN A 537 -10.26 11.12 -29.69
N SER A 538 -10.69 12.08 -28.87
CA SER A 538 -10.22 12.26 -27.48
C SER A 538 -11.04 11.49 -26.44
N GLY A 539 -12.29 11.14 -26.74
CA GLY A 539 -13.22 10.54 -25.78
C GLY A 539 -13.73 11.53 -24.73
N LEU A 540 -13.52 12.82 -24.96
CA LEU A 540 -13.93 13.94 -24.12
C LEU A 540 -15.17 14.62 -24.69
N TRP A 541 -15.96 15.23 -23.83
CA TRP A 541 -17.06 16.10 -24.25
C TRP A 541 -16.52 17.44 -24.74
N VAL A 542 -17.23 18.12 -25.63
CA VAL A 542 -16.92 19.47 -26.13
C VAL A 542 -18.21 20.28 -26.10
N VAL A 543 -18.20 21.48 -25.52
CA VAL A 543 -19.39 22.34 -25.50
C VAL A 543 -19.72 22.81 -26.92
N GLU A 544 -20.95 22.58 -27.35
CA GLU A 544 -21.40 22.84 -28.72
C GLU A 544 -22.88 23.28 -28.73
N GLY A 545 -23.17 24.32 -27.95
CA GLY A 545 -24.49 24.96 -27.86
C GLY A 545 -25.13 24.84 -26.48
N GLU A 546 -26.45 25.05 -26.45
CA GLU A 546 -27.25 25.04 -25.22
C GLU A 546 -28.55 24.24 -25.44
N ALA A 547 -29.11 23.72 -24.35
CA ALA A 547 -30.45 23.17 -24.29
C ALA A 547 -31.33 24.04 -23.37
N SER A 548 -32.53 24.40 -23.83
CA SER A 548 -33.46 25.26 -23.06
C SER A 548 -34.57 24.44 -22.39
N LEU A 549 -34.97 24.84 -21.18
CA LEU A 549 -36.06 24.21 -20.43
C LEU A 549 -37.43 24.52 -21.07
N ASP A 550 -38.21 23.49 -21.38
CA ASP A 550 -39.60 23.55 -21.87
C ASP A 550 -40.48 22.64 -21.00
N GLY A 551 -41.03 23.19 -19.92
CA GLY A 551 -41.82 22.43 -18.94
C GLY A 551 -40.96 21.50 -18.08
N ASP A 552 -41.05 20.19 -18.32
CA ASP A 552 -40.32 19.13 -17.59
C ASP A 552 -39.19 18.49 -18.43
N VAL A 553 -38.83 19.10 -19.57
CA VAL A 553 -37.79 18.60 -20.49
C VAL A 553 -36.85 19.70 -20.96
N TYR A 554 -35.62 19.34 -21.31
CA TYR A 554 -34.69 20.23 -22.01
C TYR A 554 -34.69 19.93 -23.50
N ARG A 555 -34.83 20.97 -24.33
CA ARG A 555 -34.76 20.87 -25.79
C ARG A 555 -33.46 21.46 -26.31
N ALA A 556 -32.73 20.68 -27.09
CA ALA A 556 -31.49 21.07 -27.73
C ALA A 556 -31.61 20.93 -29.25
N SER A 557 -31.01 21.85 -30.02
CA SER A 557 -31.09 21.83 -31.48
C SER A 557 -29.72 21.52 -32.08
N VAL A 558 -29.59 20.34 -32.67
CA VAL A 558 -28.33 19.79 -33.19
C VAL A 558 -28.26 19.90 -34.71
N ASP A 559 -27.08 20.18 -35.25
CA ASP A 559 -26.82 20.30 -36.70
C ASP A 559 -26.06 19.12 -37.33
N HIS A 560 -25.71 18.10 -36.52
CA HIS A 560 -25.27 16.77 -36.96
C HIS A 560 -25.70 15.67 -35.98
N PHE A 561 -25.50 14.40 -36.36
CA PHE A 561 -25.68 13.25 -35.46
C PHE A 561 -24.37 12.84 -34.76
N SER A 562 -24.47 12.66 -33.44
CA SER A 562 -23.38 12.29 -32.55
C SER A 562 -23.96 11.73 -31.24
N ALA A 563 -23.09 11.25 -30.35
CA ALA A 563 -23.39 11.26 -28.93
C ALA A 563 -23.40 12.72 -28.40
N TRP A 564 -24.46 13.05 -27.67
CA TRP A 564 -24.80 14.38 -27.13
C TRP A 564 -25.19 14.26 -25.66
N SER A 565 -24.74 15.18 -24.81
CA SER A 565 -25.13 15.26 -23.39
C SER A 565 -25.60 16.67 -23.04
N VAL A 566 -26.53 16.76 -22.08
CA VAL A 566 -26.85 18.03 -21.39
C VAL A 566 -26.31 18.00 -19.97
N GLY A 567 -25.84 19.14 -19.48
CA GLY A 567 -25.25 19.25 -18.15
C GLY A 567 -24.88 20.68 -17.77
N ILE A 568 -24.12 20.79 -16.69
CA ILE A 568 -23.45 22.04 -16.27
C ILE A 568 -21.95 21.76 -16.26
N VAL A 569 -21.19 22.53 -17.03
CA VAL A 569 -19.72 22.55 -16.93
C VAL A 569 -19.32 23.24 -15.62
N ALA A 570 -18.30 22.70 -14.93
CA ALA A 570 -17.80 23.29 -13.70
C ALA A 570 -17.21 24.69 -13.96
N GLY A 571 -17.42 25.60 -13.00
CA GLY A 571 -16.74 26.89 -12.97
C GLY A 571 -15.26 26.74 -12.65
N ASP A 572 -14.61 27.89 -12.44
CA ASP A 572 -13.21 27.94 -11.97
C ASP A 572 -13.08 27.46 -10.50
N ASP A 573 -14.17 27.01 -9.90
CA ASP A 573 -14.30 26.45 -8.55
C ASP A 573 -14.42 24.92 -8.53
N GLU A 574 -14.03 24.21 -9.61
CA GLU A 574 -14.01 22.74 -9.66
C GLU A 574 -13.30 22.16 -8.43
N ALA A 575 -13.95 21.21 -7.75
CA ALA A 575 -13.42 20.54 -6.58
C ALA A 575 -12.93 19.12 -6.94
N CYS A 576 -11.86 18.70 -6.26
CA CYS A 576 -11.28 17.38 -6.42
C CYS A 576 -10.66 16.86 -5.12
N ILE A 577 -10.52 15.53 -5.06
CA ILE A 577 -9.91 14.82 -3.93
C ILE A 577 -8.80 13.92 -4.44
N ARG A 578 -7.65 13.95 -3.76
CA ARG A 578 -6.58 12.97 -3.88
C ARG A 578 -6.90 11.76 -3.01
N VAL A 579 -6.90 10.55 -3.59
CA VAL A 579 -7.07 9.30 -2.86
C VAL A 579 -5.75 8.54 -2.88
N ASP A 580 -5.06 8.60 -1.75
CA ASP A 580 -3.81 7.89 -1.48
C ASP A 580 -4.16 6.48 -1.02
N VAL A 581 -3.68 5.45 -1.72
CA VAL A 581 -3.97 4.05 -1.44
C VAL A 581 -2.67 3.31 -1.16
N ALA A 582 -2.60 2.58 -0.05
CA ALA A 582 -1.43 1.80 0.31
C ALA A 582 -1.04 0.82 -0.83
N PRO A 583 0.25 0.71 -1.22
CA PRO A 583 0.68 -0.09 -2.37
C PRO A 583 0.22 -1.56 -2.33
N GLU A 584 0.11 -2.14 -1.14
CA GLU A 584 -0.34 -3.51 -0.90
C GLU A 584 -1.87 -3.71 -0.96
N LEU A 585 -2.66 -2.65 -1.18
CA LEU A 585 -4.11 -2.74 -1.43
C LEU A 585 -4.48 -2.50 -2.90
N LEU A 586 -3.53 -2.10 -3.75
CA LEU A 586 -3.76 -1.82 -5.15
C LEU A 586 -4.31 -3.05 -5.90
N GLY A 587 -5.29 -2.82 -6.76
CA GLY A 587 -5.93 -3.86 -7.55
C GLY A 587 -6.96 -4.73 -6.82
N GLN A 588 -7.21 -4.54 -5.51
CA GLN A 588 -7.98 -5.49 -4.69
C GLN A 588 -9.44 -5.08 -4.42
N PHE A 589 -9.85 -3.87 -4.80
CA PHE A 589 -11.18 -3.33 -4.54
C PHE A 589 -11.60 -2.35 -5.62
N VAL A 590 -12.91 -2.05 -5.69
CA VAL A 590 -13.47 -1.01 -6.54
C VAL A 590 -13.80 0.20 -5.66
N LEU A 591 -13.46 1.40 -6.11
CA LEU A 591 -13.86 2.66 -5.49
C LEU A 591 -15.01 3.33 -6.25
N ARG A 592 -15.84 4.04 -5.49
CA ARG A 592 -16.92 4.89 -6.00
C ARG A 592 -17.19 6.08 -5.07
N ALA A 593 -17.11 7.29 -5.59
CA ALA A 593 -17.42 8.51 -4.84
C ALA A 593 -18.93 8.82 -4.85
N ARG A 594 -19.48 9.19 -3.69
CA ARG A 594 -20.88 9.57 -3.46
C ARG A 594 -20.98 10.84 -2.63
N VAL A 595 -22.07 11.57 -2.81
CA VAL A 595 -22.46 12.75 -2.03
C VAL A 595 -23.81 12.46 -1.37
N PRO A 596 -24.01 12.76 -0.08
CA PRO A 596 -25.26 12.43 0.61
C PRO A 596 -26.42 13.30 0.06
N TYR A 597 -27.55 12.68 -0.31
CA TYR A 597 -28.81 13.41 -0.28
C TYR A 597 -29.23 13.64 1.18
N ALA A 598 -30.15 14.56 1.44
CA ALA A 598 -30.68 14.81 2.78
C ALA A 598 -31.31 13.52 3.38
N GLY A 599 -30.54 12.80 4.19
CA GLY A 599 -30.79 11.42 4.59
C GLY A 599 -29.55 10.75 5.21
N PRO A 600 -29.59 9.44 5.51
CA PRO A 600 -28.45 8.70 6.05
C PRO A 600 -27.26 8.61 5.07
N PRO A 601 -26.02 8.36 5.53
CA PRO A 601 -24.81 8.39 4.68
C PRO A 601 -24.85 7.50 3.42
N ASN A 602 -25.66 6.44 3.44
CA ASN A 602 -25.78 5.47 2.36
C ASN A 602 -26.83 5.87 1.30
N SER A 603 -27.65 6.90 1.53
CA SER A 603 -28.63 7.40 0.55
C SER A 603 -28.05 8.54 -0.32
N GLY A 604 -26.81 8.37 -0.78
CA GLY A 604 -26.09 9.40 -1.54
C GLY A 604 -26.13 9.23 -3.05
N GLY A 605 -26.18 10.33 -3.80
CA GLY A 605 -25.99 10.35 -5.25
C GLY A 605 -24.54 10.03 -5.62
N VAL A 606 -24.34 9.14 -6.59
CA VAL A 606 -23.01 8.71 -7.04
C VAL A 606 -22.41 9.76 -7.98
N VAL A 607 -21.27 10.35 -7.60
CA VAL A 607 -20.63 11.47 -8.31
C VAL A 607 -19.42 11.07 -9.17
N SER A 608 -18.71 9.98 -8.87
CA SER A 608 -17.70 9.40 -9.80
C SER A 608 -18.26 8.22 -10.58
N ASP A 609 -17.51 7.72 -11.55
CA ASP A 609 -17.67 6.34 -12.03
C ASP A 609 -16.93 5.36 -11.11
N GLU A 610 -17.12 4.06 -11.32
CA GLU A 610 -16.39 3.01 -10.62
C GLU A 610 -14.99 2.81 -11.23
N TRP A 611 -13.99 2.64 -10.37
CA TRP A 611 -12.61 2.35 -10.78
C TRP A 611 -11.89 1.43 -9.79
N ILE A 612 -10.89 0.69 -10.27
CA ILE A 612 -9.99 -0.10 -9.44
C ILE A 612 -8.74 0.77 -9.20
N PRO A 613 -8.32 1.03 -7.95
CA PRO A 613 -7.09 1.75 -7.67
C PRO A 613 -5.89 0.89 -8.06
N THR A 614 -5.27 1.22 -9.19
CA THR A 614 -4.05 0.55 -9.68
C THR A 614 -2.77 1.27 -9.27
N HIS A 615 -2.89 2.43 -8.61
CA HIS A 615 -1.77 3.33 -8.29
C HIS A 615 -1.87 3.91 -6.87
N PRO A 616 -0.73 4.22 -6.22
CA PRO A 616 -0.72 4.78 -4.86
C PRO A 616 -1.41 6.13 -4.74
N ILE A 617 -1.47 6.93 -5.82
CA ILE A 617 -2.19 8.20 -5.86
C ILE A 617 -3.22 8.14 -6.98
N ASN A 618 -4.46 8.48 -6.66
CA ASN A 618 -5.59 8.58 -7.57
C ASN A 618 -6.21 9.98 -7.39
N VAL A 619 -6.69 10.62 -8.45
CA VAL A 619 -7.34 11.94 -8.34
C VAL A 619 -8.76 11.85 -8.86
N VAL A 620 -9.74 12.21 -8.04
CA VAL A 620 -11.15 12.28 -8.40
C VAL A 620 -11.54 13.74 -8.61
N ARG A 621 -11.85 14.08 -9.86
CA ARG A 621 -12.24 15.42 -10.35
C ARG A 621 -13.76 15.55 -10.48
N GLY A 622 -14.24 16.78 -10.68
CA GLY A 622 -15.67 17.04 -10.85
C GLY A 622 -16.55 16.76 -9.62
N LEU A 623 -15.97 16.89 -8.43
CA LEU A 623 -16.71 16.80 -7.19
C LEU A 623 -17.36 18.15 -6.87
N PRO A 624 -18.52 18.17 -6.21
CA PRO A 624 -19.12 19.43 -5.78
C PRO A 624 -18.20 20.14 -4.76
N PRO A 625 -17.99 21.47 -4.91
CA PRO A 625 -17.17 22.23 -3.99
C PRO A 625 -17.86 22.37 -2.64
N PHE A 626 -17.05 22.33 -1.58
CA PHE A 626 -17.47 22.44 -0.18
C PHE A 626 -18.46 21.38 0.35
N GLU A 627 -18.79 20.34 -0.42
CA GLU A 627 -19.61 19.22 0.03
C GLU A 627 -18.77 18.04 0.54
N LEU A 628 -19.30 17.31 1.53
CA LEU A 628 -18.65 16.12 2.08
C LEU A 628 -18.84 14.93 1.13
N VAL A 629 -17.73 14.43 0.57
CA VAL A 629 -17.73 13.27 -0.33
C VAL A 629 -17.34 12.01 0.44
N TYR A 630 -18.13 10.97 0.21
CA TYR A 630 -17.91 9.61 0.70
C TYR A 630 -17.33 8.75 -0.42
N PHE A 631 -16.45 7.82 -0.06
CA PHE A 631 -15.87 6.82 -0.96
C PHE A 631 -16.31 5.45 -0.48
N ASP A 632 -17.12 4.77 -1.29
CA ASP A 632 -17.43 3.36 -1.10
C ASP A 632 -16.20 2.52 -1.49
N ILE A 633 -15.82 1.58 -0.62
CA ILE A 633 -14.85 0.52 -0.90
C ILE A 633 -15.68 -0.75 -1.17
N LEU A 634 -15.70 -1.17 -2.43
CA LEU A 634 -16.58 -2.23 -2.96
C LEU A 634 -15.77 -3.48 -3.30
N SER A 635 -16.42 -4.65 -3.24
CA SER A 635 -15.79 -5.92 -3.60
C SER A 635 -15.39 -5.96 -5.07
N LEU A 636 -14.15 -6.39 -5.34
CA LEU A 636 -13.63 -6.56 -6.69
C LEU A 636 -14.41 -7.61 -7.49
N THR A 637 -14.89 -8.66 -6.82
CA THR A 637 -15.63 -9.76 -7.45
C THR A 637 -17.13 -9.52 -7.53
N ASP A 638 -17.67 -8.64 -6.67
CA ASP A 638 -19.06 -8.19 -6.69
C ASP A 638 -19.16 -6.72 -6.28
N PRO A 639 -19.07 -5.77 -7.25
CA PRO A 639 -19.16 -4.34 -6.97
C PRO A 639 -20.49 -3.85 -6.37
N THR A 640 -21.51 -4.72 -6.24
CA THR A 640 -22.73 -4.40 -5.49
C THR A 640 -22.53 -4.52 -3.97
N GLN A 641 -21.52 -5.28 -3.53
CA GLN A 641 -21.17 -5.48 -2.13
C GLN A 641 -20.24 -4.36 -1.62
N LEU A 642 -20.73 -3.58 -0.66
CA LEU A 642 -19.92 -2.66 0.15
C LEU A 642 -19.06 -3.44 1.15
N ILE A 643 -17.74 -3.29 1.09
CA ILE A 643 -16.81 -3.78 2.11
C ILE A 643 -16.76 -2.76 3.26
N ASP A 644 -16.51 -1.49 2.92
CA ASP A 644 -16.24 -0.41 3.87
C ASP A 644 -16.50 0.95 3.19
N TRP A 645 -16.45 2.06 3.92
CA TRP A 645 -16.52 3.41 3.35
C TRP A 645 -15.67 4.42 4.13
N ARG A 646 -15.24 5.49 3.46
CA ARG A 646 -14.52 6.61 4.07
C ARG A 646 -15.12 7.95 3.64
N SER A 647 -14.91 9.00 4.43
CA SER A 647 -15.15 10.39 4.03
C SER A 647 -13.83 11.13 3.96
N ALA A 648 -13.67 12.05 3.01
CA ALA A 648 -12.54 12.98 3.05
C ALA A 648 -12.64 13.90 4.27
N THR A 649 -11.48 14.31 4.81
CA THR A 649 -11.37 15.04 6.09
C THR A 649 -11.62 16.54 5.96
N SER A 650 -11.65 17.08 4.74
CA SER A 650 -11.86 18.50 4.46
C SER A 650 -12.95 18.73 3.41
N ALA A 651 -13.56 19.91 3.46
CA ALA A 651 -14.48 20.39 2.43
C ALA A 651 -13.69 20.66 1.14
N ASN A 652 -14.13 20.09 0.00
CA ASN A 652 -13.36 20.13 -1.25
C ASN A 652 -13.05 21.57 -1.69
N PRO A 653 -11.77 21.98 -1.77
CA PRO A 653 -11.40 23.31 -2.22
C PRO A 653 -11.37 23.41 -3.75
N ALA A 654 -11.69 24.60 -4.25
CA ALA A 654 -11.58 25.00 -5.65
C ALA A 654 -10.14 24.84 -6.19
N VAL A 655 -10.02 24.35 -7.43
CA VAL A 655 -8.74 24.16 -8.14
C VAL A 655 -8.36 25.38 -8.96
N ASN A 656 -7.10 25.83 -8.82
CA ASN A 656 -6.47 26.72 -9.80
C ASN A 656 -5.48 25.92 -10.67
N GLY A 657 -5.89 25.48 -11.86
CA GLY A 657 -4.98 25.02 -12.92
C GLY A 657 -5.06 23.55 -13.37
N ILE A 658 -4.67 23.33 -14.63
CA ILE A 658 -4.76 22.05 -15.36
C ILE A 658 -3.47 21.23 -15.21
N PHE A 659 -3.44 20.19 -14.36
CA PHE A 659 -2.29 19.28 -14.28
C PHE A 659 -2.69 17.80 -14.12
N TYR A 660 -1.96 16.94 -14.82
CA TYR A 660 -2.13 15.49 -14.94
C TYR A 660 -0.77 14.83 -15.21
N PRO A 661 -0.49 13.60 -14.75
CA PRO A 661 -1.24 12.79 -13.78
C PRO A 661 -0.75 12.82 -12.31
N TYR A 662 0.29 13.60 -11.95
CA TYR A 662 0.62 13.87 -10.53
C TYR A 662 0.40 15.34 -10.18
N ILE A 663 0.00 15.59 -8.94
CA ILE A 663 -0.07 16.92 -8.33
C ILE A 663 1.37 17.38 -8.04
N ARG A 664 1.64 18.68 -8.18
CA ARG A 664 2.87 19.31 -7.68
C ARG A 664 2.53 20.17 -6.46
N GLY A 665 2.78 19.65 -5.25
CA GLY A 665 2.69 20.41 -4.01
C GLY A 665 1.33 21.07 -3.74
N ASN A 666 1.35 22.11 -2.90
CA ASN A 666 0.17 22.81 -2.37
C ASN A 666 -0.64 23.65 -3.39
N GLU A 667 -0.52 23.39 -4.69
CA GLU A 667 -1.20 24.12 -5.77
C GLU A 667 -2.31 23.30 -6.48
N GLY A 668 -2.67 22.11 -5.99
CA GLY A 668 -3.77 21.30 -6.55
C GLY A 668 -4.41 20.31 -5.57
N CYS A 669 -5.70 20.01 -5.77
CA CYS A 669 -6.52 19.04 -5.01
C CYS A 669 -6.15 18.87 -3.52
N ASN A 670 -6.23 19.94 -2.72
CA ASN A 670 -5.78 19.91 -1.32
C ASN A 670 -6.66 19.02 -0.40
N GLY A 671 -7.83 18.56 -0.87
CA GLY A 671 -8.60 17.53 -0.18
C GLY A 671 -7.97 16.15 -0.41
N TRP A 672 -7.60 15.44 0.65
CA TRP A 672 -7.03 14.10 0.55
C TRP A 672 -7.79 13.08 1.40
N LEU A 673 -7.71 11.83 0.97
CA LEU A 673 -8.19 10.64 1.66
C LEU A 673 -7.11 9.57 1.57
N ARG A 674 -6.74 8.97 2.71
CA ARG A 674 -5.83 7.83 2.77
C ARG A 674 -6.58 6.52 3.03
N ILE A 675 -6.28 5.48 2.25
CA ILE A 675 -6.83 4.13 2.35
C ILE A 675 -5.68 3.17 2.63
N ASP A 676 -5.53 2.86 3.91
CA ASP A 676 -4.48 2.01 4.47
C ASP A 676 -5.05 0.74 5.11
N ARG A 677 -4.19 -0.27 5.25
CA ARG A 677 -4.50 -1.48 6.01
C ARG A 677 -4.32 -1.23 7.51
N VAL A 678 -5.42 -1.00 8.22
CA VAL A 678 -5.41 -1.03 9.69
C VAL A 678 -5.37 -2.49 10.16
N LEU A 679 -4.23 -2.94 10.66
CA LEU A 679 -4.16 -4.20 11.40
C LEU A 679 -4.89 -4.03 12.75
N PRO A 680 -5.77 -4.96 13.16
CA PRO A 680 -6.44 -4.87 14.44
C PRO A 680 -5.43 -5.00 15.59
N ARG A 681 -5.39 -4.00 16.47
CA ARG A 681 -4.55 -3.96 17.70
C ARG A 681 -5.04 -4.91 18.80
N GLU A 682 -5.64 -6.05 18.43
CA GLU A 682 -6.25 -6.95 19.41
C GLU A 682 -5.27 -8.01 19.92
N GLN A 683 -5.19 -8.11 21.24
CA GLN A 683 -4.28 -8.95 22.04
C GLN A 683 -4.50 -10.47 21.90
N TRP A 684 -5.15 -10.95 20.84
CA TRP A 684 -5.35 -12.39 20.62
C TRP A 684 -4.05 -13.07 20.17
N LEU A 685 -3.12 -12.32 19.56
CA LEU A 685 -1.74 -12.75 19.31
C LEU A 685 -0.91 -12.81 20.60
N ASP A 686 -1.25 -12.01 21.62
CA ASP A 686 -0.55 -11.95 22.90
C ASP A 686 -1.07 -13.00 23.91
N ARG A 687 -2.21 -13.63 23.62
CA ARG A 687 -2.79 -14.73 24.41
C ARG A 687 -2.09 -16.05 24.12
N ILE A 688 -0.81 -16.11 24.49
CA ILE A 688 0.00 -17.31 24.44
C ILE A 688 -0.09 -18.00 25.81
N LEU A 689 -0.93 -19.05 25.88
CA LEU A 689 -1.06 -19.95 27.03
C LEU A 689 -1.45 -21.37 26.55
N ASN A 690 -0.66 -21.98 25.66
CA ASN A 690 -0.79 -23.40 25.37
C ASN A 690 0.30 -24.20 26.10
N THR A 691 -0.09 -25.29 26.74
CA THR A 691 0.82 -26.32 27.21
C THR A 691 1.21 -27.28 26.07
N THR A 692 2.33 -27.99 26.24
CA THR A 692 2.76 -29.06 25.32
C THR A 692 1.67 -30.13 25.11
N ASP A 693 0.85 -30.39 26.14
CA ASP A 693 -0.27 -31.33 26.06
C ASP A 693 -1.42 -30.75 25.20
N GLU A 694 -1.77 -29.48 25.37
CA GLU A 694 -2.80 -28.79 24.54
C GLU A 694 -2.38 -28.68 23.06
N ALA A 695 -1.09 -28.47 22.79
CA ALA A 695 -0.56 -28.50 21.42
C ALA A 695 -0.72 -29.88 20.76
N TRP A 696 -0.50 -30.98 21.51
CA TRP A 696 -0.78 -32.33 21.03
C TRP A 696 -2.28 -32.64 20.89
N GLU A 697 -3.13 -32.16 21.80
CA GLU A 697 -4.59 -32.25 21.65
C GLU A 697 -5.08 -31.49 20.41
N TYR A 698 -4.50 -30.33 20.12
CA TYR A 698 -4.73 -29.58 18.89
C TYR A 698 -4.32 -30.38 17.65
N TYR A 699 -3.10 -30.91 17.60
CA TYR A 699 -2.65 -31.74 16.47
C TYR A 699 -3.54 -32.99 16.27
N ALA A 700 -3.92 -33.68 17.33
CA ALA A 700 -4.86 -34.80 17.27
C ALA A 700 -6.24 -34.35 16.72
N MET A 701 -6.76 -33.20 17.14
CA MET A 701 -8.01 -32.60 16.64
C MET A 701 -7.92 -32.26 15.14
N ILE A 702 -6.79 -31.72 14.66
CA ILE A 702 -6.61 -31.38 13.25
C ILE A 702 -6.17 -32.56 12.36
N GLY A 703 -5.91 -33.73 12.96
CA GLY A 703 -5.69 -35.02 12.28
C GLY A 703 -4.23 -35.46 12.13
N TYR A 704 -3.33 -34.98 13.00
CA TYR A 704 -1.90 -35.32 13.00
C TYR A 704 -1.46 -35.92 14.34
N GLU A 705 -0.43 -36.77 14.30
CA GLU A 705 0.05 -37.58 15.42
C GLU A 705 1.58 -37.42 15.57
N PRO A 706 2.15 -37.64 16.77
CA PRO A 706 3.60 -37.62 16.99
C PRO A 706 4.36 -38.54 16.03
N GLY A 707 5.54 -38.08 15.55
CA GLY A 707 6.40 -38.84 14.63
C GLY A 707 6.09 -38.65 13.14
N LEU A 708 5.18 -37.74 12.79
CA LEU A 708 5.09 -37.18 11.44
C LEU A 708 6.32 -36.33 11.13
N THR A 709 6.87 -36.44 9.92
CA THR A 709 7.97 -35.57 9.45
C THR A 709 7.50 -34.55 8.41
N LEU A 710 8.21 -33.43 8.28
CA LEU A 710 7.99 -32.38 7.29
C LEU A 710 7.99 -32.94 5.85
N ALA A 711 8.91 -33.86 5.55
CA ALA A 711 8.98 -34.51 4.25
C ALA A 711 7.73 -35.35 3.95
N GLN A 712 7.21 -36.10 4.93
CA GLN A 712 5.95 -36.83 4.81
C GLN A 712 4.76 -35.88 4.68
N TRP A 713 4.73 -34.77 5.43
CA TRP A 713 3.67 -33.78 5.33
C TRP A 713 3.64 -33.11 3.95
N LYS A 714 4.78 -32.63 3.46
CA LYS A 714 4.92 -32.07 2.11
C LYS A 714 4.45 -33.05 1.04
N GLN A 715 4.81 -34.33 1.15
CA GLN A 715 4.31 -35.38 0.27
C GLN A 715 2.79 -35.58 0.35
N MET A 716 2.19 -35.53 1.55
CA MET A 716 0.73 -35.60 1.72
C MET A 716 -0.01 -34.39 1.14
N LYS A 717 0.65 -33.23 1.01
CA LYS A 717 0.08 -31.99 0.46
C LYS A 717 0.42 -31.73 -1.01
N GLY A 718 0.99 -32.71 -1.72
CA GLY A 718 1.20 -32.63 -3.16
C GLY A 718 2.41 -31.78 -3.61
N PHE A 719 3.26 -31.29 -2.68
CA PHE A 719 4.42 -30.48 -3.03
C PHE A 719 5.30 -31.16 -4.09
N THR A 720 5.58 -30.42 -5.15
CA THR A 720 6.37 -30.85 -6.29
C THR A 720 7.78 -30.27 -6.24
N ALA A 721 8.70 -30.85 -7.01
CA ALA A 721 10.02 -30.28 -7.21
C ALA A 721 10.00 -28.88 -7.88
N GLN A 722 8.87 -28.46 -8.48
CA GLN A 722 8.71 -27.11 -9.02
C GLN A 722 8.34 -26.10 -7.93
N ASP A 723 7.50 -26.50 -6.97
CA ASP A 723 7.12 -25.65 -5.82
C ASP A 723 8.33 -25.36 -4.91
N GLU A 724 9.19 -26.37 -4.71
CA GLU A 724 10.45 -26.24 -3.96
C GLU A 724 11.56 -25.48 -4.74
N ALA A 725 11.42 -25.30 -6.07
CA ALA A 725 12.43 -24.65 -6.91
C ALA A 725 12.29 -23.12 -7.00
N ALA A 726 11.19 -22.55 -6.50
CA ALA A 726 10.93 -21.12 -6.49
C ALA A 726 10.48 -20.60 -5.10
N PRO A 727 11.25 -20.85 -4.03
CA PRO A 727 10.90 -20.38 -2.70
C PRO A 727 10.96 -18.85 -2.60
N VAL A 728 10.09 -18.27 -1.78
CA VAL A 728 10.16 -16.86 -1.40
C VAL A 728 11.07 -16.72 -0.18
N ALA A 729 12.29 -16.23 -0.40
CA ALA A 729 13.20 -15.83 0.66
C ALA A 729 12.93 -14.37 1.09
N PHE A 730 12.80 -14.13 2.39
CA PHE A 730 12.66 -12.80 2.98
C PHE A 730 13.19 -12.79 4.41
N TYR A 731 13.31 -11.62 5.02
CA TYR A 731 13.70 -11.45 6.42
C TYR A 731 12.53 -10.81 7.18
N ASN A 732 12.32 -11.18 8.46
CA ASN A 732 11.28 -10.59 9.30
C ASN A 732 11.85 -9.80 10.49
N PRO A 733 11.82 -8.44 10.46
CA PRO A 733 12.26 -7.59 11.56
C PRO A 733 11.40 -7.72 12.82
N GLN A 734 10.09 -7.94 12.63
CA GLN A 734 9.05 -7.71 13.65
C GLN A 734 8.80 -8.92 14.57
N GLU A 735 9.78 -9.80 14.74
CA GLU A 735 9.66 -11.01 15.58
C GLU A 735 10.99 -11.27 16.30
N PHE A 736 11.93 -11.94 15.62
CA PHE A 736 13.26 -12.24 16.13
C PHE A 736 14.40 -11.78 15.20
N GLY A 737 14.11 -11.07 14.10
CA GLY A 737 15.13 -10.69 13.13
C GLY A 737 15.74 -11.90 12.41
N LEU A 738 14.87 -12.78 11.92
CA LEU A 738 15.28 -14.05 11.29
C LEU A 738 15.01 -14.04 9.78
N GLY A 739 15.87 -14.75 9.07
CA GLY A 739 15.65 -15.14 7.68
C GLY A 739 14.50 -16.12 7.57
N ARG A 740 13.78 -16.12 6.45
CA ARG A 740 12.60 -16.94 6.22
C ARG A 740 12.56 -17.41 4.78
N ARG A 741 12.32 -18.71 4.58
CA ARG A 741 12.10 -19.32 3.26
C ARG A 741 10.72 -19.95 3.19
N GLY A 742 9.83 -19.32 2.42
CA GLY A 742 8.46 -19.77 2.19
C GLY A 742 8.33 -20.61 0.91
N VAL A 743 7.64 -21.75 1.00
CA VAL A 743 7.17 -22.54 -0.14
C VAL A 743 5.67 -22.76 -0.02
N CYS A 744 4.94 -22.73 -1.13
CA CYS A 744 3.50 -22.96 -1.16
C CYS A 744 3.12 -23.89 -2.32
N HIS A 745 2.12 -24.73 -2.09
CA HIS A 745 1.44 -25.55 -3.07
C HIS A 745 -0.06 -25.24 -3.01
N SER A 746 -0.74 -25.16 -4.15
CA SER A 746 -2.20 -24.97 -4.20
C SER A 746 -2.84 -25.80 -5.30
N GLU A 747 -3.95 -26.46 -4.94
CA GLU A 747 -4.80 -27.21 -5.87
C GLU A 747 -6.18 -26.56 -5.96
N GLY A 748 -6.85 -26.72 -7.11
CA GLY A 748 -8.15 -26.10 -7.40
C GLY A 748 -8.05 -24.87 -8.32
N SER A 749 -9.15 -24.56 -9.03
CA SER A 749 -9.20 -23.50 -10.05
C SER A 749 -10.25 -22.43 -9.78
N THR A 750 -10.96 -22.49 -8.64
CA THR A 750 -11.98 -21.53 -8.22
C THR A 750 -11.74 -21.10 -6.76
N PRO A 751 -12.14 -19.90 -6.34
CA PRO A 751 -12.05 -19.49 -4.93
C PRO A 751 -12.87 -20.35 -3.96
N ALA A 752 -13.84 -21.13 -4.48
CA ALA A 752 -14.68 -22.03 -3.68
C ALA A 752 -14.01 -23.39 -3.40
N ASP A 753 -13.13 -23.84 -4.30
CA ASP A 753 -12.51 -25.18 -4.26
C ASP A 753 -10.99 -25.14 -4.04
N ILE A 754 -10.38 -23.96 -3.94
CA ILE A 754 -8.92 -23.82 -3.78
C ILE A 754 -8.46 -24.28 -2.39
N THR A 755 -7.62 -25.31 -2.35
CA THR A 755 -6.86 -25.72 -1.17
C THR A 755 -5.44 -25.18 -1.26
N MET A 756 -4.86 -24.77 -0.14
CA MET A 756 -3.51 -24.23 -0.09
C MET A 756 -2.73 -24.85 1.07
N ALA A 757 -1.49 -25.22 0.82
CA ALA A 757 -0.54 -25.66 1.84
C ALA A 757 0.74 -24.84 1.69
N CYS A 758 1.22 -24.23 2.76
CA CYS A 758 2.46 -23.44 2.74
C CYS A 758 3.33 -23.82 3.93
N CYS A 759 4.65 -23.74 3.77
CA CYS A 759 5.62 -23.88 4.85
C CYS A 759 6.60 -22.70 4.82
N VAL A 760 6.92 -22.17 5.99
CA VAL A 760 7.95 -21.14 6.17
C VAL A 760 8.99 -21.68 7.17
N ALA A 761 10.19 -21.95 6.66
CA ALA A 761 11.35 -22.26 7.48
C ALA A 761 12.01 -20.97 7.97
N LYS A 762 12.46 -20.92 9.22
CA LYS A 762 13.27 -19.83 9.81
C LYS A 762 14.76 -20.12 9.63
N TYR A 763 15.61 -19.09 9.53
CA TYR A 763 17.07 -19.20 9.34
C TYR A 763 17.80 -18.11 10.14
N GLY A 764 18.99 -18.42 10.65
CA GLY A 764 19.89 -17.47 11.31
C GLY A 764 19.80 -17.46 12.84
N HIS A 765 19.98 -16.28 13.44
CA HIS A 765 20.04 -16.08 14.90
C HIS A 765 19.35 -14.77 15.31
N VAL A 766 19.03 -14.62 16.61
CA VAL A 766 18.10 -13.57 17.06
C VAL A 766 18.76 -12.19 17.01
N GLY A 767 18.15 -11.26 16.28
CA GLY A 767 18.68 -9.92 16.06
C GLY A 767 19.92 -9.87 15.16
N GLY A 768 20.17 -10.93 14.39
CA GLY A 768 21.30 -11.01 13.46
C GLY A 768 21.18 -10.02 12.29
N PRO A 769 22.30 -9.67 11.61
CA PRO A 769 22.27 -8.77 10.47
C PRO A 769 21.44 -9.33 9.30
N VAL A 770 20.58 -8.51 8.69
CA VAL A 770 19.72 -8.91 7.56
C VAL A 770 20.47 -9.61 6.41
N VAL A 771 21.70 -9.16 6.11
CA VAL A 771 22.54 -9.75 5.05
C VAL A 771 23.00 -11.16 5.41
N GLU A 772 23.32 -11.42 6.68
CA GLU A 772 23.75 -12.73 7.19
C GLU A 772 22.55 -13.68 7.22
N ALA A 773 21.44 -13.26 7.82
CA ALA A 773 20.22 -14.05 7.88
C ALA A 773 19.63 -14.39 6.50
N LEU A 774 19.72 -13.49 5.51
CA LEU A 774 19.36 -13.79 4.11
C LEU A 774 20.39 -14.71 3.44
N ASN A 775 21.68 -14.58 3.74
CA ASN A 775 22.71 -15.48 3.24
C ASN A 775 22.48 -16.92 3.75
N ASP A 776 22.18 -17.09 5.03
CA ASP A 776 21.81 -18.35 5.68
C ASP A 776 20.57 -18.96 4.99
N THR A 777 19.54 -18.12 4.74
CA THR A 777 18.30 -18.50 4.02
C THR A 777 18.55 -18.99 2.58
N VAL A 778 19.57 -18.47 1.91
CA VAL A 778 19.91 -18.83 0.51
C VAL A 778 20.76 -20.11 0.45
N HIS A 779 21.61 -20.35 1.44
CA HIS A 779 22.57 -21.47 1.45
C HIS A 779 22.12 -22.67 2.28
N ASP A 780 20.97 -22.59 2.95
CA ASP A 780 20.46 -23.58 3.92
C ASP A 780 21.41 -23.82 5.10
N GLU A 781 22.01 -22.72 5.57
CA GLU A 781 22.82 -22.66 6.78
C GLU A 781 21.97 -22.13 7.95
N ALA A 782 22.35 -22.44 9.19
CA ALA A 782 21.64 -22.04 10.41
C ALA A 782 20.09 -22.24 10.37
N VAL A 783 19.66 -23.40 9.86
CA VAL A 783 18.24 -23.76 9.72
C VAL A 783 17.57 -23.82 11.10
N GLY A 784 16.45 -23.10 11.22
CA GLY A 784 15.56 -23.11 12.37
C GLY A 784 14.33 -24.00 12.14
N GLU A 785 13.30 -23.78 12.94
CA GLU A 785 12.02 -24.47 12.80
C GLU A 785 11.30 -24.15 11.48
N THR A 786 10.42 -25.05 11.05
CA THR A 786 9.51 -24.83 9.93
C THR A 786 8.07 -24.81 10.40
N VAL A 787 7.38 -23.69 10.20
CA VAL A 787 5.94 -23.57 10.46
C VAL A 787 5.19 -23.79 9.14
N CYS A 788 4.31 -24.78 9.11
CA CYS A 788 3.45 -25.07 7.97
C CYS A 788 1.99 -24.76 8.28
N MET A 789 1.25 -24.30 7.27
CA MET A 789 -0.19 -24.10 7.30
C MET A 789 -0.88 -24.96 6.23
N GLU A 790 -2.09 -25.41 6.52
CA GLU A 790 -3.04 -25.87 5.49
C GLU A 790 -4.36 -25.10 5.58
N TYR A 791 -4.92 -24.79 4.41
CA TYR A 791 -6.22 -24.18 4.22
C TYR A 791 -7.09 -25.11 3.36
N THR A 792 -8.31 -25.35 3.82
CA THR A 792 -9.31 -26.12 3.08
C THR A 792 -10.65 -25.37 3.10
N PRO A 793 -11.31 -25.17 1.95
CA PRO A 793 -12.62 -24.53 1.92
C PRO A 793 -13.68 -25.47 2.53
N GLY A 794 -14.55 -24.91 3.37
CA GLY A 794 -15.61 -25.64 4.07
C GLY A 794 -16.99 -25.04 3.81
N PRO A 795 -18.08 -25.84 3.87
CA PRO A 795 -19.45 -25.36 3.63
C PRO A 795 -20.03 -24.64 4.87
N GLY A 796 -19.52 -23.45 5.19
CA GLY A 796 -19.99 -22.65 6.31
C GLY A 796 -19.02 -21.53 6.72
N PRO A 797 -19.23 -20.89 7.89
CA PRO A 797 -18.26 -19.95 8.46
C PRO A 797 -16.94 -20.62 8.90
N GLU A 798 -16.89 -21.95 8.95
CA GLU A 798 -15.73 -22.76 9.29
C GLU A 798 -14.72 -22.86 8.13
N ARG A 799 -14.18 -21.71 7.71
CA ARG A 799 -12.93 -21.68 6.95
C ARG A 799 -11.79 -22.06 7.88
N MET A 800 -11.33 -23.31 7.81
CA MET A 800 -10.27 -23.80 8.68
C MET A 800 -8.89 -23.56 8.05
N VAL A 801 -8.11 -22.68 8.69
CA VAL A 801 -6.65 -22.68 8.59
C VAL A 801 -6.13 -23.48 9.77
N LYS A 802 -5.21 -24.41 9.51
CA LYS A 802 -4.54 -25.22 10.54
C LYS A 802 -3.03 -25.01 10.44
N PHE A 803 -2.33 -25.12 11.57
CA PHE A 803 -0.89 -24.93 11.65
C PHE A 803 -0.18 -26.18 12.20
N LEU A 804 1.07 -26.39 11.79
CA LEU A 804 1.98 -27.42 12.30
C LEU A 804 3.37 -26.81 12.44
N ALA A 805 4.13 -27.19 13.47
CA ALA A 805 5.54 -26.81 13.62
C ALA A 805 6.43 -28.05 13.47
N PHE A 806 7.56 -27.89 12.80
CA PHE A 806 8.57 -28.94 12.62
C PHE A 806 9.93 -28.45 13.12
N THR A 807 10.71 -29.34 13.74
CA THR A 807 12.11 -29.06 14.16
C THR A 807 13.01 -28.76 12.94
N PRO A 808 14.24 -28.25 13.14
CA PRO A 808 15.22 -28.11 12.05
C PRO A 808 15.50 -29.43 11.31
N GLU A 809 15.43 -30.56 12.01
CA GLU A 809 15.58 -31.92 11.46
C GLU A 809 14.33 -32.39 10.71
N GLY A 810 13.22 -31.67 10.87
CA GLY A 810 11.94 -31.92 10.20
C GLY A 810 10.96 -32.80 10.96
N ASP A 811 11.13 -33.02 12.27
CA ASP A 811 10.18 -33.80 13.09
C ASP A 811 9.03 -32.92 13.60
N LEU A 812 7.78 -33.41 13.62
CA LEU A 812 6.63 -32.67 14.14
C LEU A 812 6.82 -32.37 15.63
N THR A 813 6.80 -31.10 16.01
CA THR A 813 7.06 -30.64 17.37
C THR A 813 5.87 -29.87 17.96
N PRO A 814 5.50 -30.13 19.23
CA PRO A 814 4.45 -29.39 19.95
C PRO A 814 4.95 -28.05 20.49
N THR A 815 6.26 -27.82 20.44
CA THR A 815 6.94 -26.61 20.93
C THR A 815 7.82 -26.05 19.84
N THR A 816 7.68 -24.78 19.58
CA THR A 816 8.55 -23.99 18.71
C THR A 816 9.92 -23.75 19.38
N TYR A 817 10.99 -23.69 18.60
CA TYR A 817 12.35 -23.38 19.08
C TYR A 817 12.55 -21.88 19.28
N PHE A 818 11.80 -21.05 18.56
CA PHE A 818 11.93 -19.58 18.63
C PHE A 818 10.79 -18.90 19.37
N ASP A 819 9.57 -19.46 19.37
CA ASP A 819 8.51 -18.97 20.27
C ASP A 819 8.56 -19.75 21.58
N THR A 820 8.87 -19.01 22.64
CA THR A 820 9.27 -19.57 23.93
C THR A 820 8.29 -19.14 25.03
N SER A 821 7.16 -18.56 24.59
CA SER A 821 6.08 -18.02 25.40
C SER A 821 4.98 -19.08 25.65
N GLY A 822 4.74 -20.01 24.71
CA GLY A 822 3.76 -21.11 24.82
C GLY A 822 3.06 -21.48 23.52
#